data_AF-A0A950U891-F1
#
_entry.id   AF-A0A950U891-F1
#
_cell.length_a   1.000
_cell.length_b   1.000
_cell.length_c   1.000
_cell.angle_alpha   90.00
_cell.angle_beta   90.00
_cell.angle_gamma   90.00
#
_symmetry.space_group_name_H-M   'P 1'
#
loop_
_entity.id
_entity.type
_entity.pdbx_description
1 polymer ?
#
loop_
_entity_poly.entity_id
_entity_poly.type
_entity_poly.pdbx_seq_one_letter_code
_entity_poly.pdbx_strand_id
1 'polypeptide(L)'
;CRPGYHHDNDGNGYPNDISGWNFDRNNNDPQTEDRAYNHAPSLISLLGGEANDDFAGAGVCRECMVVPVKDDAEPLGRSDRWGEAILYATDLGATAISSVVVGYNYSSFSQEAVDYAYDHGVLLSLDSNDFDAMDHTDGMLFSHVFPGNSLTEDTSPPATQWFRARSNVTSYGTHSIFSGEENSTSGATPFQAGTLAMVQSAALDARRRGIIPDRLTPDEVKQVLMDTASPVIPQTQAPGVPHQWPGNPGSATNATHTNWSTQYGYGRPDLGAATRLVLAGRVPPTAEIASPSWYQYVDPARQRSLTIAGSLAPSRWRSGGRARWWLEWALGANPSDTAFRTIASGVARRRLVGRLGALDLKMIPRSYYAHLPGSTLPPDGPEQYTLTLRLRVVDAGGLKAEDRRTIGVRHDPALLSGFPRRTGGEIAAGPSYVDLEGGHRLDLVYATADGDVNALRPDGSEAPGFPVFTNLDRQIDPANPENLAARAYRTVPALRDVHDPVVGIAVGDLFGNGTLDVVATTSNADVYAWNSHGRRLRGFPVSSARRYWTLPVPTPAAPTPHSRLPARGAWAPPVLASLEGGHRLDILMSAFDGHVYAWRGDGRAVPGWPVEVKLPAADFARLGVDESRYIRDSKLMYAVAVGNVLHTRRPQVFASSFECDGAHPAAFLYGIWGDGNGHPGGPYLPGWPVRLRSVQECYDQSIDFVGEGTSPPVIGNFGAGALQVL
;
A
#
# COMPACT_ATOMS: atom_id res chain seq x y z
N CYS A 1 25.68 -18.33 15.43
CA CYS A 1 26.28 -17.01 15.76
C CYS A 1 26.37 -16.86 17.29
N ARG A 2 27.36 -16.14 17.84
CA ARG A 2 27.36 -15.84 19.29
C ARG A 2 26.19 -14.88 19.57
N PRO A 3 25.39 -15.08 20.64
CA PRO A 3 24.29 -14.16 20.95
C PRO A 3 24.78 -12.71 21.05
N GLY A 4 24.06 -11.78 20.39
CA GLY A 4 24.38 -10.35 20.37
C GLY A 4 25.47 -9.91 19.39
N TYR A 5 25.98 -10.80 18.53
CA TYR A 5 26.96 -10.42 17.50
C TYR A 5 26.27 -10.19 16.15
N HIS A 6 26.51 -9.03 15.55
CA HIS A 6 26.05 -8.64 14.22
C HIS A 6 27.11 -9.06 13.19
N HIS A 7 26.86 -10.16 12.47
CA HIS A 7 27.75 -10.64 11.41
C HIS A 7 27.02 -10.63 10.07
N ASP A 8 27.41 -9.70 9.21
CA ASP A 8 27.02 -9.67 7.80
C ASP A 8 28.06 -10.47 7.01
N ASN A 9 27.78 -11.76 6.81
CA ASN A 9 28.73 -12.71 6.22
C ASN A 9 28.77 -12.66 4.68
N ASP A 10 27.70 -12.19 4.04
CA ASP A 10 27.55 -12.10 2.59
C ASP A 10 27.66 -10.64 2.07
N GLY A 11 27.77 -9.66 2.98
CA GLY A 11 27.97 -8.25 2.65
C GLY A 11 26.71 -7.60 2.06
N ASN A 12 25.54 -8.15 2.37
CA ASN A 12 24.27 -7.72 1.82
C ASN A 12 23.66 -6.53 2.59
N GLY A 13 24.22 -6.17 3.75
CA GLY A 13 23.77 -5.09 4.62
C GLY A 13 22.89 -5.55 5.80
N TYR A 14 22.55 -6.84 5.90
CA TYR A 14 21.58 -7.40 6.84
C TYR A 14 22.22 -8.50 7.70
N PRO A 15 22.78 -8.18 8.88
CA PRO A 15 23.54 -9.13 9.66
C PRO A 15 22.73 -10.33 10.18
N ASN A 16 23.23 -11.54 9.97
CA ASN A 16 22.65 -12.81 10.43
C ASN A 16 21.23 -13.10 9.89
N ASP A 17 20.85 -12.58 8.74
CA ASP A 17 19.57 -12.76 8.04
C ASP A 17 19.36 -14.19 7.47
N ILE A 18 19.69 -15.21 8.25
CA ILE A 18 19.69 -16.63 7.86
C ILE A 18 18.31 -17.10 7.36
N SER A 19 17.24 -16.63 8.00
CA SER A 19 15.85 -16.99 7.68
C SER A 19 15.09 -15.82 7.05
N GLY A 20 15.79 -14.78 6.61
CA GLY A 20 15.24 -13.52 6.13
C GLY A 20 15.35 -12.39 7.15
N TRP A 21 14.60 -11.30 6.90
CA TRP A 21 14.71 -10.04 7.66
C TRP A 21 13.34 -9.53 8.13
N ASN A 22 13.33 -8.87 9.28
CA ASN A 22 12.18 -8.20 9.88
C ASN A 22 12.43 -6.70 9.90
N PHE A 23 11.83 -5.97 8.95
CA PHE A 23 11.90 -4.52 8.83
C PHE A 23 11.05 -3.79 9.87
N ASP A 24 9.98 -4.42 10.39
CA ASP A 24 9.16 -3.87 11.48
C ASP A 24 9.97 -3.71 12.79
N ARG A 25 10.86 -4.68 13.07
CA ARG A 25 11.77 -4.69 14.23
C ARG A 25 13.21 -4.35 13.90
N ASN A 26 13.49 -4.12 12.63
CA ASN A 26 14.82 -3.93 12.07
C ASN A 26 15.84 -4.95 12.64
N ASN A 27 15.51 -6.24 12.53
CA ASN A 27 16.33 -7.36 13.03
C ASN A 27 16.17 -8.62 12.16
N ASN A 28 16.91 -9.69 12.48
CA ASN A 28 16.96 -10.93 11.72
C ASN A 28 15.93 -11.99 12.16
N ASP A 29 14.80 -11.59 12.76
CA ASP A 29 13.76 -12.49 13.25
C ASP A 29 12.38 -12.20 12.62
N PRO A 30 12.12 -12.73 11.42
CA PRO A 30 10.84 -12.54 10.73
C PRO A 30 9.72 -13.48 11.19
N GLN A 31 9.96 -14.41 12.14
CA GLN A 31 9.04 -15.54 12.38
C GLN A 31 8.58 -15.73 13.82
N THR A 32 9.30 -15.25 14.84
CA THR A 32 8.96 -15.65 16.21
C THR A 32 7.90 -14.79 16.89
N GLU A 33 7.59 -13.62 16.34
CA GLU A 33 6.56 -12.69 16.81
C GLU A 33 5.16 -13.08 16.30
N ASP A 34 4.14 -12.77 17.11
CA ASP A 34 2.72 -12.84 16.72
C ASP A 34 2.20 -14.21 16.22
N ARG A 35 2.64 -15.30 16.86
CA ARG A 35 2.36 -16.68 16.41
C ARG A 35 0.88 -17.09 16.38
N ALA A 36 0.00 -16.34 17.05
CA ALA A 36 -1.44 -16.63 17.01
C ALA A 36 -2.09 -16.10 15.72
N TYR A 37 -1.49 -15.10 15.08
CA TYR A 37 -1.94 -14.57 13.80
C TYR A 37 -1.39 -15.41 12.65
N ASN A 38 -2.25 -16.26 12.08
CA ASN A 38 -1.84 -17.28 11.11
C ASN A 38 -1.79 -16.79 9.65
N HIS A 39 -1.88 -15.48 9.39
CA HIS A 39 -1.87 -14.93 8.01
C HIS A 39 -0.59 -15.30 7.26
N ALA A 40 0.58 -14.80 7.69
CA ALA A 40 1.83 -15.13 7.00
C ALA A 40 2.19 -16.63 7.02
N PRO A 41 2.08 -17.38 8.14
CA PRO A 41 2.40 -18.81 8.13
C PRO A 41 1.49 -19.63 7.21
N SER A 42 0.18 -19.33 7.14
CA SER A 42 -0.73 -20.04 6.24
C SER A 42 -0.42 -19.77 4.76
N LEU A 43 -0.07 -18.53 4.41
CA LEU A 43 0.27 -18.14 3.04
C LEU A 43 1.64 -18.68 2.60
N ILE A 44 2.61 -18.79 3.52
CA ILE A 44 3.87 -19.51 3.28
C ILE A 44 3.60 -21.00 3.03
N SER A 45 2.70 -21.61 3.81
CA SER A 45 2.29 -23.01 3.61
C SER A 45 1.56 -23.20 2.28
N LEU A 46 0.67 -22.28 1.90
CA LEU A 46 -0.02 -22.29 0.61
C LEU A 46 0.98 -22.20 -0.56
N LEU A 47 2.04 -21.40 -0.41
CA LEU A 47 3.06 -21.26 -1.45
C LEU A 47 4.00 -22.47 -1.53
N GLY A 48 4.58 -22.89 -0.40
CA GLY A 48 5.75 -23.77 -0.34
C GLY A 48 5.59 -25.00 0.58
N GLY A 49 4.36 -25.35 0.97
CA GLY A 49 4.10 -26.58 1.76
C GLY A 49 4.68 -27.83 1.08
N GLU A 50 5.41 -28.63 1.85
CA GLU A 50 5.99 -29.89 1.37
C GLU A 50 4.87 -30.87 0.98
N ALA A 51 5.14 -31.75 0.01
CA ALA A 51 4.15 -32.73 -0.42
C ALA A 51 4.56 -34.15 -0.04
N ASN A 52 3.58 -35.01 0.22
CA ASN A 52 3.76 -36.43 0.55
C ASN A 52 4.50 -36.69 1.88
N ASP A 53 4.36 -35.80 2.86
CA ASP A 53 4.87 -35.95 4.23
C ASP A 53 3.77 -36.31 5.26
N ASP A 54 2.56 -36.61 4.78
CA ASP A 54 1.36 -36.87 5.57
C ASP A 54 0.97 -35.71 6.52
N PHE A 55 1.42 -34.48 6.24
CA PHE A 55 1.16 -33.29 7.04
C PHE A 55 0.49 -32.18 6.21
N ALA A 56 -0.60 -31.62 6.74
CA ALA A 56 -1.35 -30.51 6.12
C ALA A 56 -1.67 -30.72 4.63
N GLY A 57 -1.33 -29.77 3.76
CA GLY A 57 -1.57 -29.80 2.32
C GLY A 57 -0.32 -29.39 1.53
N ALA A 58 -0.29 -29.73 0.23
CA ALA A 58 0.83 -29.41 -0.66
C ALA A 58 0.74 -27.96 -1.15
N GLY A 59 1.85 -27.23 -1.10
CA GLY A 59 1.94 -25.87 -1.61
C GLY A 59 1.92 -25.80 -3.14
N VAL A 60 1.52 -24.64 -3.67
CA VAL A 60 1.43 -24.34 -5.11
C VAL A 60 2.78 -24.56 -5.81
N CYS A 61 3.89 -24.17 -5.17
CA CYS A 61 5.26 -24.43 -5.60
C CYS A 61 6.03 -25.21 -4.53
N ARG A 62 5.68 -26.49 -4.33
CA ARG A 62 6.30 -27.37 -3.31
C ARG A 62 7.84 -27.50 -3.35
N GLU A 63 8.49 -27.20 -4.48
CA GLU A 63 9.97 -27.23 -4.60
C GLU A 63 10.60 -25.83 -4.56
N CYS A 64 9.80 -24.77 -4.40
CA CYS A 64 10.31 -23.42 -4.20
C CYS A 64 10.91 -23.28 -2.79
N MET A 65 12.08 -22.65 -2.71
CA MET A 65 12.58 -22.14 -1.43
C MET A 65 11.89 -20.80 -1.13
N VAL A 66 11.39 -20.65 0.09
CA VAL A 66 10.73 -19.43 0.55
C VAL A 66 11.64 -18.70 1.55
N VAL A 67 11.84 -17.40 1.35
CA VAL A 67 12.52 -16.52 2.30
C VAL A 67 11.47 -15.59 2.91
N PRO A 68 11.12 -15.76 4.19
CA PRO A 68 10.24 -14.84 4.91
C PRO A 68 10.84 -13.44 4.99
N VAL A 69 10.07 -12.41 4.64
CA VAL A 69 10.42 -11.01 4.87
C VAL A 69 9.24 -10.38 5.60
N LYS A 70 9.46 -9.87 6.81
CA LYS A 70 8.42 -9.20 7.60
C LYS A 70 8.60 -7.70 7.46
N ASP A 71 7.65 -7.02 6.85
CA ASP A 71 7.69 -5.57 6.67
C ASP A 71 6.94 -4.82 7.78
N ASP A 72 5.80 -5.35 8.22
CA ASP A 72 5.01 -4.83 9.34
C ASP A 72 4.42 -5.96 10.22
N ALA A 73 3.69 -5.58 11.27
CA ALA A 73 3.05 -6.51 12.19
C ALA A 73 1.93 -7.34 11.51
N GLU A 74 1.29 -6.78 10.48
CA GLU A 74 -0.02 -7.15 9.93
C GLU A 74 -0.07 -7.07 8.39
N PRO A 75 -1.20 -7.44 7.72
CA PRO A 75 -1.37 -7.26 6.28
C PRO A 75 -1.50 -5.79 5.85
N LEU A 76 -1.38 -4.84 6.78
CA LEU A 76 -1.21 -3.44 6.47
C LEU A 76 0.13 -2.94 7.00
N GLY A 77 0.87 -2.22 6.16
CA GLY A 77 2.22 -1.80 6.50
C GLY A 77 2.60 -0.41 6.04
N ARG A 78 3.68 0.11 6.64
CA ARG A 78 4.27 1.38 6.23
C ARG A 78 4.96 1.26 4.87
N SER A 79 4.78 2.26 4.01
CA SER A 79 5.27 2.25 2.63
C SER A 79 6.79 2.32 2.49
N ASP A 80 7.49 2.86 3.51
CA ASP A 80 8.94 2.80 3.63
C ASP A 80 9.39 1.35 3.86
N ARG A 81 8.88 0.67 4.89
CA ARG A 81 9.26 -0.72 5.20
C ARG A 81 8.91 -1.70 4.09
N TRP A 82 7.78 -1.48 3.42
CA TRP A 82 7.40 -2.26 2.24
C TRP A 82 8.42 -2.10 1.09
N GLY A 83 8.82 -0.87 0.79
CA GLY A 83 9.86 -0.61 -0.21
C GLY A 83 11.20 -1.27 0.17
N GLU A 84 11.64 -1.15 1.42
CA GLU A 84 12.87 -1.80 1.91
C GLU A 84 12.82 -3.33 1.75
N ALA A 85 11.67 -3.94 2.03
CA ALA A 85 11.46 -5.38 1.87
C ALA A 85 11.60 -5.85 0.42
N ILE A 86 11.07 -5.09 -0.53
CA ILE A 86 11.23 -5.36 -1.97
C ILE A 86 12.71 -5.28 -2.38
N LEU A 87 13.43 -4.25 -1.91
CA LEU A 87 14.84 -4.08 -2.23
C LEU A 87 15.69 -5.24 -1.69
N TYR A 88 15.46 -5.65 -0.44
CA TYR A 88 16.13 -6.79 0.17
C TYR A 88 15.89 -8.08 -0.60
N ALA A 89 14.62 -8.41 -0.87
CA ALA A 89 14.29 -9.63 -1.63
C ALA A 89 14.91 -9.61 -3.03
N THR A 90 14.97 -8.44 -3.67
CA THR A 90 15.59 -8.26 -4.98
C THR A 90 17.09 -8.46 -4.94
N ASP A 91 17.78 -7.84 -3.98
CA ASP A 91 19.24 -7.96 -3.83
C ASP A 91 19.68 -9.36 -3.39
N LEU A 92 18.83 -10.08 -2.64
CA LEU A 92 19.00 -11.50 -2.33
C LEU A 92 18.89 -12.40 -3.57
N GLY A 93 18.31 -11.90 -4.66
CA GLY A 93 18.13 -12.62 -5.92
C GLY A 93 16.88 -13.48 -5.97
N ALA A 94 15.81 -13.08 -5.25
CA ALA A 94 14.51 -13.74 -5.34
C ALA A 94 14.03 -13.83 -6.79
N THR A 95 13.39 -14.95 -7.14
CA THR A 95 12.82 -15.13 -8.49
C THR A 95 11.47 -14.42 -8.62
N ALA A 96 10.65 -14.53 -7.59
CA ALA A 96 9.37 -13.84 -7.47
C ALA A 96 9.18 -13.42 -6.00
N ILE A 97 8.45 -12.32 -5.81
CA ILE A 97 8.01 -11.80 -4.52
C ILE A 97 6.49 -11.98 -4.45
N SER A 98 6.01 -12.51 -3.32
CA SER A 98 4.60 -12.53 -2.96
C SER A 98 4.38 -11.50 -1.86
N SER A 99 3.82 -10.35 -2.21
CA SER A 99 3.54 -9.26 -1.26
C SER A 99 2.06 -9.24 -0.92
N VAL A 100 1.73 -9.67 0.29
CA VAL A 100 0.36 -9.75 0.81
C VAL A 100 0.13 -8.61 1.82
N VAL A 101 0.47 -7.40 1.39
CA VAL A 101 0.50 -6.19 2.21
C VAL A 101 -0.12 -5.05 1.44
N VAL A 102 -1.11 -4.42 2.08
CA VAL A 102 -1.68 -3.15 1.64
C VAL A 102 -0.98 -2.00 2.36
N GLY A 103 -0.57 -0.97 1.61
CA GLY A 103 0.17 0.15 2.17
C GLY A 103 -0.74 1.11 2.95
N TYR A 104 -0.27 1.66 4.08
CA TYR A 104 -0.99 2.75 4.75
C TYR A 104 -1.06 4.04 3.91
N ASN A 105 -0.04 4.26 3.09
CA ASN A 105 0.04 5.34 2.11
C ASN A 105 0.89 4.91 0.90
N TYR A 106 0.92 5.74 -0.14
CA TYR A 106 1.75 5.50 -1.34
C TYR A 106 2.82 6.57 -1.52
N SER A 107 4.07 6.15 -1.66
CA SER A 107 5.21 7.03 -1.94
C SER A 107 5.82 6.75 -3.31
N SER A 108 6.56 7.73 -3.83
CA SER A 108 7.39 7.56 -5.02
C SER A 108 8.50 6.52 -4.80
N PHE A 109 9.00 6.38 -3.57
CA PHE A 109 9.96 5.34 -3.20
C PHE A 109 9.41 3.93 -3.45
N SER A 110 8.14 3.70 -3.12
CA SER A 110 7.51 2.40 -3.33
C SER A 110 7.45 2.01 -4.81
N GLN A 111 7.08 2.93 -5.72
CA GLN A 111 7.13 2.65 -7.16
C GLN A 111 8.57 2.44 -7.65
N GLU A 112 9.55 3.21 -7.15
CA GLU A 112 10.96 3.03 -7.53
C GLU A 112 11.50 1.67 -7.06
N ALA A 113 11.07 1.17 -5.89
CA ALA A 113 11.44 -0.17 -5.41
C ALA A 113 10.83 -1.28 -6.28
N VAL A 114 9.58 -1.11 -6.71
CA VAL A 114 8.93 -2.00 -7.68
C VAL A 114 9.66 -2.00 -9.03
N ASP A 115 10.05 -0.82 -9.52
CA ASP A 115 10.81 -0.68 -10.76
C ASP A 115 12.21 -1.29 -10.64
N TYR A 116 12.85 -1.17 -9.48
CA TYR A 116 14.12 -1.84 -9.19
C TYR A 116 14.00 -3.37 -9.27
N ALA A 117 12.95 -3.95 -8.68
CA ALA A 117 12.66 -5.38 -8.78
C ALA A 117 12.48 -5.81 -10.25
N TYR A 118 11.65 -5.08 -10.99
CA TYR A 118 11.39 -5.32 -12.41
C TYR A 118 12.67 -5.27 -13.26
N ASP A 119 13.51 -4.25 -13.08
CA ASP A 119 14.76 -4.06 -13.82
C ASP A 119 15.81 -5.14 -13.51
N HIS A 120 15.73 -5.77 -12.33
CA HIS A 120 16.56 -6.91 -11.93
C HIS A 120 15.94 -8.27 -12.29
N GLY A 121 14.81 -8.26 -12.98
CA GLY A 121 14.11 -9.43 -13.46
C GLY A 121 13.35 -10.19 -12.36
N VAL A 122 13.01 -9.53 -11.27
CA VAL A 122 12.20 -10.09 -10.18
C VAL A 122 10.72 -9.85 -10.50
N LEU A 123 9.91 -10.89 -10.32
CA LEU A 123 8.47 -10.85 -10.57
C LEU A 123 7.74 -10.51 -9.27
N LEU A 124 6.89 -9.48 -9.23
CA LEU A 124 6.18 -9.09 -8.02
C LEU A 124 4.68 -9.35 -8.16
N SER A 125 4.16 -10.28 -7.37
CA SER A 125 2.72 -10.45 -7.14
C SER A 125 2.34 -9.60 -5.93
N LEU A 126 1.37 -8.70 -6.09
CA LEU A 126 0.93 -7.76 -5.05
C LEU A 126 -0.58 -7.83 -4.93
N ASP A 127 -1.07 -7.96 -3.70
CA ASP A 127 -2.50 -7.96 -3.42
C ASP A 127 -3.22 -6.71 -3.95
N SER A 128 -4.47 -6.91 -4.34
CA SER A 128 -5.33 -5.87 -4.91
C SER A 128 -6.31 -5.30 -3.90
N ASN A 129 -6.18 -5.64 -2.60
CA ASN A 129 -7.12 -5.41 -1.50
C ASN A 129 -8.39 -6.32 -1.49
N ASP A 130 -9.07 -6.35 -0.33
CA ASP A 130 -10.23 -7.22 -0.06
C ASP A 130 -11.62 -6.51 0.01
N PHE A 131 -11.91 -5.55 -0.88
CA PHE A 131 -13.13 -4.70 -0.81
C PHE A 131 -14.26 -5.01 -1.80
N ASP A 132 -14.11 -6.02 -2.67
CA ASP A 132 -15.03 -6.28 -3.80
C ASP A 132 -15.30 -5.00 -4.62
N ALA A 133 -14.25 -4.23 -4.87
CA ALA A 133 -14.32 -2.90 -5.46
C ALA A 133 -13.51 -2.78 -6.77
N MET A 134 -13.83 -1.73 -7.53
CA MET A 134 -13.05 -1.27 -8.69
C MET A 134 -12.04 -0.17 -8.34
N ASP A 135 -11.57 -0.17 -7.10
CA ASP A 135 -10.63 0.85 -6.64
C ASP A 135 -9.22 0.63 -7.20
N HIS A 136 -8.45 1.72 -7.18
CA HIS A 136 -7.12 1.79 -7.79
C HIS A 136 -6.06 1.82 -6.71
N THR A 137 -6.06 0.81 -5.83
CA THR A 137 -5.13 0.69 -4.69
C THR A 137 -4.11 -0.41 -4.93
N ASP A 138 -2.96 -0.35 -4.24
CA ASP A 138 -1.95 -1.42 -4.14
C ASP A 138 -1.62 -2.13 -5.47
N GLY A 139 -1.93 -3.42 -5.61
CA GLY A 139 -1.73 -4.21 -6.83
C GLY A 139 -2.38 -3.59 -8.07
N MET A 140 -3.49 -2.88 -7.93
CA MET A 140 -4.11 -2.14 -9.05
C MET A 140 -3.41 -0.81 -9.35
N LEU A 141 -2.70 -0.22 -8.39
CA LEU A 141 -2.06 1.10 -8.51
C LEU A 141 -0.68 1.07 -9.19
N PHE A 142 0.22 0.23 -8.69
CA PHE A 142 1.64 0.26 -9.07
C PHE A 142 1.87 -0.28 -10.48
N SER A 143 2.83 0.26 -11.23
CA SER A 143 3.27 -0.38 -12.49
C SER A 143 4.16 -1.59 -12.19
N HIS A 144 4.33 -2.49 -13.16
CA HIS A 144 5.24 -3.64 -13.08
C HIS A 144 4.93 -4.71 -12.03
N VAL A 145 3.72 -4.70 -11.45
CA VAL A 145 3.22 -5.74 -10.56
C VAL A 145 2.20 -6.65 -11.24
N PHE A 146 2.00 -7.85 -10.69
CA PHE A 146 0.92 -8.76 -11.01
C PHE A 146 -0.14 -8.64 -9.90
N PRO A 147 -1.31 -8.04 -10.17
CA PRO A 147 -2.32 -7.83 -9.14
C PRO A 147 -2.94 -9.15 -8.69
N GLY A 148 -2.90 -9.41 -7.38
CA GLY A 148 -3.54 -10.53 -6.70
C GLY A 148 -5.04 -10.41 -6.82
N ASN A 149 -5.63 -11.24 -7.67
CA ASN A 149 -7.07 -11.23 -7.93
C ASN A 149 -7.56 -12.68 -7.96
N SER A 150 -8.76 -12.91 -7.44
CA SER A 150 -9.20 -14.22 -7.02
C SER A 150 -10.37 -14.76 -7.85
N LEU A 151 -10.28 -16.03 -8.19
CA LEU A 151 -11.39 -16.88 -8.61
C LEU A 151 -11.53 -17.97 -7.58
N THR A 152 -12.76 -18.40 -7.32
CA THR A 152 -13.06 -19.39 -6.29
C THR A 152 -13.91 -20.54 -6.85
N GLU A 153 -14.06 -21.56 -6.03
CA GLU A 153 -14.99 -22.66 -6.24
C GLU A 153 -16.44 -22.16 -6.19
N ASP A 154 -17.31 -22.76 -6.99
CA ASP A 154 -18.72 -22.38 -7.04
C ASP A 154 -19.52 -22.74 -5.79
N THR A 155 -19.07 -23.78 -5.09
CA THR A 155 -19.63 -24.30 -3.84
C THR A 155 -18.49 -24.85 -2.99
N SER A 156 -18.76 -25.28 -1.76
CA SER A 156 -17.73 -25.89 -0.93
C SER A 156 -17.52 -27.38 -1.29
N PRO A 157 -16.29 -27.91 -1.13
CA PRO A 157 -16.03 -29.34 -1.28
C PRO A 157 -16.93 -30.19 -0.38
N PRO A 158 -17.36 -31.40 -0.83
CA PRO A 158 -17.07 -32.03 -2.12
C PRO A 158 -18.10 -31.67 -3.21
N ALA A 159 -18.98 -30.69 -2.98
CA ALA A 159 -20.06 -30.34 -3.90
C ALA A 159 -19.57 -29.49 -5.09
N THR A 160 -18.33 -29.00 -5.03
CA THR A 160 -17.65 -28.22 -6.06
C THR A 160 -17.81 -28.88 -7.43
N GLN A 161 -18.41 -28.14 -8.35
CA GLN A 161 -18.54 -28.56 -9.75
C GLN A 161 -17.58 -27.78 -10.63
N TRP A 162 -17.28 -26.53 -10.26
CA TRP A 162 -16.54 -25.62 -11.11
C TRP A 162 -15.63 -24.67 -10.34
N PHE A 163 -14.45 -24.45 -10.92
CA PHE A 163 -13.47 -23.47 -10.46
C PHE A 163 -13.51 -22.17 -11.29
N ARG A 164 -14.66 -21.49 -11.29
CA ARG A 164 -14.91 -20.29 -12.12
C ARG A 164 -15.85 -19.29 -11.47
N ALA A 165 -16.11 -19.40 -10.17
CA ALA A 165 -16.93 -18.43 -9.47
C ALA A 165 -16.13 -17.16 -9.19
N ARG A 166 -16.81 -16.01 -9.26
CA ARG A 166 -16.23 -14.73 -8.86
C ARG A 166 -16.08 -14.72 -7.33
N SER A 167 -14.89 -14.37 -6.84
CA SER A 167 -14.74 -13.99 -5.43
C SER A 167 -15.41 -12.63 -5.17
N ASN A 168 -16.15 -12.55 -4.07
CA ASN A 168 -16.73 -11.31 -3.54
C ASN A 168 -15.88 -10.70 -2.42
N VAL A 169 -14.61 -11.11 -2.33
CA VAL A 169 -13.65 -10.64 -1.33
C VAL A 169 -12.45 -9.99 -2.01
N THR A 170 -12.32 -10.00 -3.34
CA THR A 170 -11.17 -9.40 -4.04
C THR A 170 -11.56 -8.14 -4.78
N SER A 171 -10.71 -7.12 -4.77
CA SER A 171 -10.85 -6.01 -5.71
C SER A 171 -10.30 -6.37 -7.08
N TYR A 172 -10.79 -5.64 -8.08
CA TYR A 172 -10.68 -5.98 -9.49
C TYR A 172 -10.73 -4.69 -10.32
N GLY A 173 -10.13 -4.63 -11.50
CA GLY A 173 -10.11 -3.34 -12.20
C GLY A 173 -9.40 -3.38 -13.52
N THR A 174 -9.13 -2.20 -14.06
CA THR A 174 -8.54 -2.09 -15.40
C THR A 174 -7.07 -2.49 -15.48
N HIS A 175 -6.40 -2.65 -14.34
CA HIS A 175 -5.04 -3.19 -14.25
C HIS A 175 -5.00 -4.71 -14.02
N SER A 176 -6.13 -5.38 -13.73
CA SER A 176 -6.16 -6.84 -13.55
C SER A 176 -5.50 -7.59 -14.71
N ILE A 177 -4.56 -8.49 -14.40
CA ILE A 177 -3.87 -9.31 -15.41
C ILE A 177 -4.41 -10.73 -15.43
N PHE A 178 -4.50 -11.38 -14.26
CA PHE A 178 -4.97 -12.75 -14.11
C PHE A 178 -5.83 -12.88 -12.87
N SER A 179 -6.54 -14.01 -12.76
CA SER A 179 -7.15 -14.42 -11.50
C SER A 179 -6.64 -15.81 -11.10
N GLY A 180 -6.13 -15.89 -9.88
CA GLY A 180 -5.61 -17.11 -9.26
C GLY A 180 -6.67 -17.87 -8.51
N GLU A 181 -6.36 -19.11 -8.13
CA GLU A 181 -7.21 -19.86 -7.22
C GLU A 181 -7.02 -19.35 -5.81
N GLU A 182 -8.11 -18.86 -5.18
CA GLU A 182 -8.30 -18.65 -3.74
C GLU A 182 -9.57 -17.81 -3.50
N ASN A 183 -10.00 -17.63 -2.25
CA ASN A 183 -11.17 -16.78 -1.95
C ASN A 183 -10.83 -15.30 -1.75
N SER A 184 -9.67 -14.95 -1.17
CA SER A 184 -9.25 -13.56 -0.91
C SER A 184 -8.08 -13.15 -1.78
N THR A 185 -7.78 -11.84 -1.85
CA THR A 185 -6.58 -11.34 -2.52
C THR A 185 -5.30 -11.90 -1.89
N SER A 186 -5.30 -12.04 -0.56
CA SER A 186 -4.16 -12.55 0.21
C SER A 186 -3.84 -14.00 -0.15
N GLY A 187 -4.83 -14.82 -0.52
CA GLY A 187 -4.61 -16.18 -1.02
C GLY A 187 -4.21 -16.22 -2.50
N ALA A 188 -4.83 -15.40 -3.36
CA ALA A 188 -4.51 -15.42 -4.79
C ALA A 188 -3.12 -14.87 -5.10
N THR A 189 -2.59 -13.98 -4.26
CA THR A 189 -1.26 -13.38 -4.41
C THR A 189 -0.12 -14.42 -4.36
N PRO A 190 0.00 -15.28 -3.33
CA PRO A 190 1.00 -16.36 -3.32
C PRO A 190 0.73 -17.41 -4.40
N PHE A 191 -0.54 -17.71 -4.72
CA PHE A 191 -0.85 -18.57 -5.88
C PHE A 191 -0.23 -18.03 -7.18
N GLN A 192 -0.43 -16.73 -7.43
CA GLN A 192 0.16 -16.04 -8.58
C GLN A 192 1.70 -16.03 -8.50
N ALA A 193 2.29 -15.69 -7.35
CA ALA A 193 3.74 -15.69 -7.17
C ALA A 193 4.37 -17.08 -7.43
N GLY A 194 3.74 -18.14 -6.95
CA GLY A 194 4.13 -19.52 -7.23
C GLY A 194 4.06 -19.85 -8.72
N THR A 195 3.00 -19.43 -9.40
CA THR A 195 2.86 -19.58 -10.87
C THR A 195 3.97 -18.85 -11.62
N LEU A 196 4.28 -17.60 -11.24
CA LEU A 196 5.35 -16.79 -11.81
C LEU A 196 6.72 -17.47 -11.64
N ALA A 197 7.01 -17.95 -10.43
CA ALA A 197 8.25 -18.66 -10.10
C ALA A 197 8.39 -19.97 -10.90
N MET A 198 7.31 -20.75 -11.05
CA MET A 198 7.35 -22.01 -11.79
C MET A 198 7.55 -21.83 -13.30
N VAL A 199 7.00 -20.78 -13.91
CA VAL A 199 7.30 -20.45 -15.32
C VAL A 199 8.77 -20.09 -15.49
N GLN A 200 9.32 -19.27 -14.58
CA GLN A 200 10.74 -18.92 -14.60
C GLN A 200 11.64 -20.13 -14.32
N SER A 201 11.22 -21.06 -13.45
CA SER A 201 11.91 -22.33 -13.22
C SER A 201 11.98 -23.18 -14.48
N ALA A 202 10.86 -23.33 -15.21
CA ALA A 202 10.84 -24.03 -16.50
C ALA A 202 11.76 -23.38 -17.55
N ALA A 203 11.91 -22.06 -17.52
CA ALA A 203 12.86 -21.36 -18.38
C ALA A 203 14.32 -21.63 -17.99
N LEU A 204 14.63 -21.69 -16.70
CA LEU A 204 15.97 -22.08 -16.23
C LEU A 204 16.28 -23.53 -16.63
N ASP A 205 15.30 -24.43 -16.59
CA ASP A 205 15.39 -25.78 -17.14
C ASP A 205 15.68 -25.78 -18.64
N ALA A 206 14.90 -25.02 -19.42
CA ALA A 206 15.10 -24.89 -20.86
C ALA A 206 16.51 -24.34 -21.17
N ARG A 207 17.00 -23.37 -20.38
CA ARG A 207 18.36 -22.83 -20.48
C ARG A 207 19.42 -23.88 -20.18
N ARG A 208 19.29 -24.63 -19.08
CA ARG A 208 20.22 -25.72 -18.72
C ARG A 208 20.30 -26.79 -19.81
N ARG A 209 19.19 -27.04 -20.52
CA ARG A 209 19.11 -27.98 -21.66
C ARG A 209 19.54 -27.37 -23.01
N GLY A 210 19.94 -26.10 -23.05
CA GLY A 210 20.35 -25.40 -24.28
C GLY A 210 19.21 -25.08 -25.26
N ILE A 211 17.95 -25.15 -24.80
CA ILE A 211 16.76 -24.90 -25.63
C ILE A 211 16.57 -23.39 -25.86
N ILE A 212 16.80 -22.60 -24.81
CA ILE A 212 16.84 -21.13 -24.83
C ILE A 212 18.18 -20.64 -24.27
N PRO A 213 18.67 -19.46 -24.66
CA PRO A 213 20.01 -19.01 -24.28
C PRO A 213 20.09 -18.43 -22.86
N ASP A 214 18.96 -17.97 -22.31
CA ASP A 214 18.94 -17.12 -21.12
C ASP A 214 17.63 -17.29 -20.32
N ARG A 215 17.59 -16.72 -19.11
CA ARG A 215 16.36 -16.58 -18.33
C ARG A 215 15.37 -15.64 -19.04
N LEU A 216 14.09 -15.73 -18.65
CA LEU A 216 13.06 -14.80 -19.13
C LEU A 216 13.16 -13.48 -18.37
N THR A 217 12.76 -12.42 -19.04
CA THR A 217 12.44 -11.12 -18.41
C THR A 217 11.02 -11.15 -17.80
N PRO A 218 10.68 -10.22 -16.89
CA PRO A 218 9.31 -10.12 -16.34
C PRO A 218 8.23 -10.02 -17.42
N ASP A 219 8.48 -9.20 -18.45
CA ASP A 219 7.57 -9.08 -19.59
C ASP A 219 7.42 -10.40 -20.34
N GLU A 220 8.50 -11.15 -20.57
CA GLU A 220 8.40 -12.45 -21.25
C GLU A 220 7.58 -13.47 -20.45
N VAL A 221 7.70 -13.48 -19.12
CA VAL A 221 6.85 -14.32 -18.24
C VAL A 221 5.39 -13.88 -18.33
N LYS A 222 5.12 -12.57 -18.24
CA LYS A 222 3.77 -12.00 -18.41
C LYS A 222 3.16 -12.44 -19.74
N GLN A 223 3.90 -12.31 -20.84
CA GLN A 223 3.39 -12.67 -22.17
C GLN A 223 3.22 -14.18 -22.37
N VAL A 224 4.12 -15.02 -21.82
CA VAL A 224 3.92 -16.48 -21.79
C VAL A 224 2.60 -16.82 -21.12
N LEU A 225 2.35 -16.26 -19.93
CA LEU A 225 1.13 -16.53 -19.18
C LEU A 225 -0.12 -16.01 -19.89
N MET A 226 -0.04 -14.83 -20.52
CA MET A 226 -1.14 -14.26 -21.32
C MET A 226 -1.48 -15.12 -22.54
N ASP A 227 -0.48 -15.62 -23.27
CA ASP A 227 -0.68 -16.46 -24.48
C ASP A 227 -1.29 -17.83 -24.13
N THR A 228 -1.08 -18.29 -22.89
CA THR A 228 -1.56 -19.61 -22.44
C THR A 228 -2.74 -19.56 -21.48
N ALA A 229 -3.20 -18.38 -21.04
CA ALA A 229 -4.27 -18.26 -20.05
C ALA A 229 -5.58 -18.92 -20.55
N SER A 230 -6.26 -19.60 -19.63
CA SER A 230 -7.59 -20.16 -19.89
C SER A 230 -8.67 -19.12 -19.60
N PRO A 231 -9.61 -18.90 -20.54
CA PRO A 231 -10.62 -17.86 -20.38
C PRO A 231 -11.65 -18.23 -19.31
N VAL A 232 -12.10 -17.24 -18.55
CA VAL A 232 -13.27 -17.35 -17.67
C VAL A 232 -14.51 -16.97 -18.47
N ILE A 233 -15.27 -17.98 -18.87
CA ILE A 233 -16.52 -17.82 -19.61
C ILE A 233 -17.73 -18.16 -18.72
N PRO A 234 -18.88 -17.47 -18.91
CA PRO A 234 -20.13 -17.86 -18.26
C PRO A 234 -20.45 -19.33 -18.52
N GLN A 235 -20.92 -20.03 -17.49
CA GLN A 235 -21.30 -21.42 -17.59
C GLN A 235 -22.75 -21.54 -18.04
N THR A 236 -22.97 -21.30 -19.33
CA THR A 236 -24.31 -21.36 -19.94
C THR A 236 -24.97 -22.74 -19.83
N GLN A 237 -24.18 -23.79 -19.60
CA GLN A 237 -24.66 -25.16 -19.40
C GLN A 237 -25.13 -25.44 -17.96
N ALA A 238 -24.79 -24.57 -17.00
CA ALA A 238 -25.15 -24.71 -15.59
C ALA A 238 -25.58 -23.34 -15.02
N PRO A 239 -26.69 -22.75 -15.49
CA PRO A 239 -27.07 -21.38 -15.12
C PRO A 239 -27.43 -21.19 -13.63
N GLY A 240 -27.59 -22.29 -12.88
CA GLY A 240 -27.88 -22.26 -11.44
C GLY A 240 -26.65 -22.17 -10.53
N VAL A 241 -25.43 -22.18 -11.10
CA VAL A 241 -24.18 -22.02 -10.34
C VAL A 241 -24.13 -20.59 -9.75
N PRO A 242 -23.99 -20.43 -8.42
CA PRO A 242 -23.88 -19.13 -7.77
C PRO A 242 -22.66 -18.32 -8.25
N HIS A 243 -22.71 -16.99 -8.06
CA HIS A 243 -21.57 -16.08 -8.29
C HIS A 243 -20.94 -16.16 -9.69
N GLN A 244 -21.71 -16.58 -10.70
CA GLN A 244 -21.33 -16.41 -12.09
C GLN A 244 -21.39 -14.93 -12.45
N TRP A 245 -20.23 -14.30 -12.54
CA TRP A 245 -20.12 -13.00 -13.17
C TRP A 245 -19.63 -13.19 -14.60
N PRO A 246 -20.40 -12.83 -15.64
CA PRO A 246 -19.90 -12.88 -16.98
C PRO A 246 -18.70 -11.94 -17.05
N GLY A 247 -17.56 -12.42 -17.56
CA GLY A 247 -16.40 -11.56 -17.83
C GLY A 247 -16.76 -10.46 -18.86
N ASN A 248 -16.02 -10.37 -19.95
CA ASN A 248 -16.44 -9.52 -21.07
C ASN A 248 -17.20 -10.38 -22.10
N PRO A 249 -18.55 -10.49 -22.04
CA PRO A 249 -19.32 -11.32 -22.98
C PRO A 249 -19.28 -10.78 -24.42
N GLY A 250 -18.90 -9.51 -24.60
CA GLY A 250 -18.70 -8.88 -25.91
C GLY A 250 -17.30 -9.11 -26.49
N SER A 251 -16.41 -9.77 -25.75
CA SER A 251 -15.13 -10.20 -26.30
C SER A 251 -15.27 -11.57 -26.96
N ALA A 252 -14.88 -11.66 -28.23
CA ALA A 252 -14.99 -12.90 -28.99
C ALA A 252 -13.86 -13.84 -28.57
N THR A 253 -14.20 -14.99 -28.00
CA THR A 253 -13.24 -16.04 -27.61
C THR A 253 -12.58 -16.68 -28.84
N ASN A 254 -11.45 -16.12 -29.26
CA ASN A 254 -10.44 -16.84 -30.04
C ASN A 254 -9.06 -16.17 -29.86
N ALA A 255 -8.05 -16.77 -30.49
CA ALA A 255 -6.61 -16.62 -30.37
C ALA A 255 -5.97 -15.20 -30.31
N THR A 256 -6.67 -14.10 -30.06
CA THR A 256 -6.16 -12.71 -30.17
C THR A 256 -6.07 -11.92 -28.85
N HIS A 257 -5.95 -12.58 -27.70
CA HIS A 257 -5.91 -11.96 -26.35
C HIS A 257 -7.17 -11.17 -25.99
N THR A 258 -8.31 -11.61 -26.55
CA THR A 258 -9.57 -10.87 -26.51
C THR A 258 -10.35 -11.07 -25.21
N ASN A 259 -10.08 -12.14 -24.45
CA ASN A 259 -10.82 -12.48 -23.23
C ASN A 259 -10.52 -11.58 -22.01
N TRP A 260 -9.91 -10.40 -22.21
CA TRP A 260 -9.64 -9.51 -21.09
C TRP A 260 -10.95 -8.92 -20.54
N SER A 261 -11.08 -8.91 -19.22
CA SER A 261 -12.13 -8.19 -18.49
C SER A 261 -11.60 -7.58 -17.21
N THR A 262 -12.25 -6.50 -16.73
CA THR A 262 -11.93 -5.90 -15.43
C THR A 262 -12.03 -6.89 -14.29
N GLN A 263 -12.89 -7.92 -14.41
CA GLN A 263 -13.09 -8.88 -13.33
C GLN A 263 -11.98 -9.91 -13.24
N TYR A 264 -11.50 -10.41 -14.38
CA TYR A 264 -10.64 -11.60 -14.40
C TYR A 264 -9.31 -11.39 -15.10
N GLY A 265 -9.02 -10.16 -15.55
CA GLY A 265 -7.95 -9.90 -16.50
C GLY A 265 -8.09 -10.80 -17.73
N TYR A 266 -6.99 -11.42 -18.17
CA TYR A 266 -6.95 -12.40 -19.24
C TYR A 266 -7.50 -13.79 -18.86
N GLY A 267 -7.88 -13.99 -17.59
CA GLY A 267 -8.45 -15.22 -17.07
C GLY A 267 -7.50 -15.95 -16.12
N ARG A 268 -7.55 -17.29 -16.15
CA ARG A 268 -6.77 -18.15 -15.24
C ARG A 268 -5.45 -18.53 -15.88
N PRO A 269 -4.31 -18.35 -15.19
CA PRO A 269 -3.02 -18.87 -15.65
C PRO A 269 -3.09 -20.39 -15.87
N ASP A 270 -2.60 -20.87 -17.03
CA ASP A 270 -2.42 -22.31 -17.29
C ASP A 270 -0.93 -22.65 -17.23
N LEU A 271 -0.48 -23.09 -16.06
CA LEU A 271 0.94 -23.38 -15.84
C LEU A 271 1.44 -24.55 -16.70
N GLY A 272 0.61 -25.56 -16.96
CA GLY A 272 0.98 -26.72 -17.77
C GLY A 272 1.17 -26.36 -19.25
N ALA A 273 0.38 -25.42 -19.76
CA ALA A 273 0.56 -24.85 -21.10
C ALA A 273 1.76 -23.89 -21.16
N ALA A 274 1.90 -23.00 -20.18
CA ALA A 274 2.99 -22.03 -20.08
C ALA A 274 4.37 -22.71 -20.07
N THR A 275 4.57 -23.66 -19.15
CA THR A 275 5.84 -24.40 -19.03
C THR A 275 6.17 -25.20 -20.29
N ARG A 276 5.17 -25.81 -20.94
CA ARG A 276 5.35 -26.52 -22.22
C ARG A 276 5.74 -25.59 -23.36
N LEU A 277 5.18 -24.39 -23.42
CA LEU A 277 5.54 -23.37 -24.42
C LEU A 277 7.02 -22.99 -24.27
N VAL A 278 7.45 -22.69 -23.05
CA VAL A 278 8.84 -22.34 -22.71
C VAL A 278 9.80 -23.50 -23.00
N LEU A 279 9.47 -24.73 -22.58
CA LEU A 279 10.29 -25.93 -22.82
C LEU A 279 10.36 -26.32 -24.30
N ALA A 280 9.43 -25.85 -25.15
CA ALA A 280 9.54 -25.97 -26.61
C ALA A 280 10.48 -24.92 -27.22
N GLY A 281 11.05 -24.02 -26.42
CA GLY A 281 11.84 -22.88 -26.86
C GLY A 281 11.01 -21.82 -27.58
N ARG A 282 9.70 -21.76 -27.30
CA ARG A 282 8.80 -20.73 -27.82
C ARG A 282 8.56 -19.73 -26.71
N VAL A 283 9.05 -18.51 -26.89
CA VAL A 283 8.74 -17.41 -25.98
C VAL A 283 8.11 -16.29 -26.81
N PRO A 284 7.01 -15.68 -26.35
CA PRO A 284 6.36 -14.61 -27.09
C PRO A 284 7.23 -13.35 -27.26
N PRO A 285 6.84 -12.43 -28.15
CA PRO A 285 7.40 -11.07 -28.14
C PRO A 285 7.10 -10.35 -26.82
N THR A 286 7.59 -9.13 -26.64
CA THR A 286 7.21 -8.27 -25.50
C THR A 286 6.49 -7.02 -25.94
N ALA A 287 5.62 -6.51 -25.07
CA ALA A 287 4.86 -5.28 -25.23
C ALA A 287 4.71 -4.64 -23.84
N GLU A 288 4.91 -3.33 -23.77
CA GLU A 288 4.85 -2.54 -22.54
C GLU A 288 4.44 -1.10 -22.88
N ILE A 289 3.45 -0.57 -22.17
CA ILE A 289 3.08 0.85 -22.16
C ILE A 289 3.58 1.45 -20.85
N ALA A 290 4.64 2.26 -20.91
CA ALA A 290 5.25 2.90 -19.75
C ALA A 290 4.62 4.27 -19.42
N SER A 291 4.09 4.97 -20.43
CA SER A 291 3.37 6.23 -20.22
C SER A 291 2.20 6.37 -21.20
N PRO A 292 1.06 6.97 -20.81
CA PRO A 292 0.77 7.62 -19.51
C PRO A 292 0.81 6.66 -18.31
N SER A 293 0.93 7.20 -17.09
CA SER A 293 0.82 6.38 -15.86
C SER A 293 -0.57 5.77 -15.76
N TRP A 294 -0.72 4.71 -14.96
CA TRP A 294 -2.05 4.19 -14.60
C TRP A 294 -2.92 5.34 -14.10
N TYR A 295 -4.15 5.39 -14.61
CA TYR A 295 -5.22 6.30 -14.17
C TYR A 295 -4.93 7.79 -14.34
N GLN A 296 -3.92 8.16 -15.14
CA GLN A 296 -3.56 9.57 -15.35
C GLN A 296 -4.79 10.38 -15.79
N TYR A 297 -5.02 11.52 -15.11
CA TYR A 297 -6.04 12.47 -15.53
C TYR A 297 -5.61 13.22 -16.80
N VAL A 298 -6.46 13.21 -17.81
CA VAL A 298 -6.25 13.91 -19.08
C VAL A 298 -7.50 14.73 -19.39
N ASP A 299 -7.34 16.01 -19.70
CA ASP A 299 -8.44 16.90 -20.13
C ASP A 299 -8.39 17.14 -21.65
N PRO A 300 -9.27 16.49 -22.45
CA PRO A 300 -9.31 16.69 -23.90
C PRO A 300 -9.71 18.10 -24.35
N ALA A 301 -10.30 18.92 -23.48
CA ALA A 301 -10.62 20.32 -23.79
C ALA A 301 -9.41 21.25 -23.60
N ARG A 302 -8.46 20.88 -22.73
CA ARG A 302 -7.24 21.67 -22.45
C ARG A 302 -5.99 21.14 -23.15
N GLN A 303 -5.96 19.85 -23.50
CA GLN A 303 -4.83 19.18 -24.15
C GLN A 303 -5.21 18.70 -25.56
N ARG A 304 -4.33 18.91 -26.55
CA ARG A 304 -4.58 18.50 -27.94
C ARG A 304 -4.18 17.06 -28.24
N SER A 305 -3.08 16.59 -27.67
CA SER A 305 -2.52 15.27 -27.94
C SER A 305 -1.91 14.66 -26.70
N LEU A 306 -2.07 13.36 -26.53
CA LEU A 306 -1.40 12.58 -25.50
C LEU A 306 -0.31 11.74 -26.14
N THR A 307 0.94 11.87 -25.66
CA THR A 307 2.04 11.01 -26.12
C THR A 307 2.00 9.69 -25.38
N ILE A 308 2.18 8.58 -26.12
CA ILE A 308 2.30 7.25 -25.54
C ILE A 308 3.73 6.76 -25.78
N ALA A 309 4.38 6.35 -24.69
CA ALA A 309 5.71 5.76 -24.73
C ALA A 309 5.73 4.42 -24.00
N GLY A 310 6.68 3.56 -24.37
CA GLY A 310 6.82 2.23 -23.81
C GLY A 310 7.90 1.44 -24.54
N SER A 311 7.85 0.12 -24.44
CA SER A 311 8.78 -0.75 -25.13
C SER A 311 8.11 -1.94 -25.79
N LEU A 312 8.73 -2.44 -26.86
CA LEU A 312 8.32 -3.69 -27.50
C LEU A 312 9.51 -4.35 -28.16
N ALA A 313 9.49 -5.68 -28.26
CA ALA A 313 10.51 -6.43 -28.96
C ALA A 313 9.91 -7.64 -29.69
N PRO A 314 10.42 -8.02 -30.88
CA PRO A 314 10.24 -9.36 -31.38
C PRO A 314 10.78 -10.36 -30.36
N SER A 315 10.27 -11.59 -30.35
CA SER A 315 10.72 -12.62 -29.42
C SER A 315 12.24 -12.81 -29.50
N ARG A 316 12.89 -12.89 -28.35
CA ARG A 316 14.37 -12.89 -28.25
C ARG A 316 15.00 -14.08 -28.98
N TRP A 317 14.27 -15.19 -29.11
CA TRP A 317 14.70 -16.37 -29.86
C TRP A 317 13.57 -16.92 -30.73
N ARG A 318 13.97 -17.51 -31.86
CA ARG A 318 13.07 -18.20 -32.81
C ARG A 318 11.90 -17.36 -33.35
N SER A 319 11.97 -16.02 -33.27
CA SER A 319 10.93 -15.08 -33.73
C SER A 319 10.87 -14.84 -35.24
N GLY A 320 11.79 -15.41 -36.02
CA GLY A 320 11.99 -15.05 -37.42
C GLY A 320 12.48 -13.61 -37.64
N GLY A 321 12.97 -12.94 -36.58
CA GLY A 321 13.65 -11.64 -36.66
C GLY A 321 12.76 -10.43 -36.93
N ARG A 322 11.44 -10.57 -36.83
CA ARG A 322 10.49 -9.47 -37.01
C ARG A 322 9.21 -9.67 -36.21
N ALA A 323 8.59 -8.57 -35.79
CA ALA A 323 7.26 -8.54 -35.22
C ALA A 323 6.44 -7.36 -35.79
N ARG A 324 5.16 -7.58 -36.08
CA ARG A 324 4.21 -6.53 -36.43
C ARG A 324 3.58 -6.01 -35.14
N TRP A 325 3.33 -4.71 -35.06
CA TRP A 325 2.77 -4.12 -33.85
C TRP A 325 1.72 -3.06 -34.16
N TRP A 326 0.80 -2.87 -33.22
CA TRP A 326 -0.28 -1.88 -33.24
C TRP A 326 -0.41 -1.24 -31.87
N LEU A 327 -0.37 0.09 -31.84
CA LEU A 327 -0.80 0.90 -30.71
C LEU A 327 -2.22 1.39 -30.99
N GLU A 328 -3.13 1.16 -30.07
CA GLU A 328 -4.57 1.31 -30.24
C GLU A 328 -5.22 1.98 -29.02
N TRP A 329 -6.44 2.49 -29.17
CA TRP A 329 -7.26 3.02 -28.09
C TRP A 329 -8.75 2.72 -28.27
N ALA A 330 -9.48 2.69 -27.16
CA ALA A 330 -10.94 2.60 -27.11
C ALA A 330 -11.51 3.28 -25.85
N LEU A 331 -12.78 3.69 -25.91
CA LEU A 331 -13.50 4.24 -24.75
C LEU A 331 -14.04 3.10 -23.86
N GLY A 332 -14.07 3.35 -22.56
CA GLY A 332 -14.51 2.42 -21.51
C GLY A 332 -13.38 1.59 -20.91
N ALA A 333 -13.68 1.00 -19.75
CA ALA A 333 -12.81 0.05 -19.03
C ALA A 333 -12.78 -1.35 -19.69
N ASN A 334 -13.91 -1.80 -20.25
CA ASN A 334 -14.08 -3.11 -20.91
C ASN A 334 -14.44 -2.97 -22.41
N PRO A 335 -13.65 -2.27 -23.24
CA PRO A 335 -13.96 -2.13 -24.66
C PRO A 335 -13.93 -3.49 -25.37
N SER A 336 -14.84 -3.71 -26.32
CA SER A 336 -14.74 -4.84 -27.25
C SER A 336 -13.56 -4.65 -28.22
N ASP A 337 -13.02 -5.74 -28.79
CA ASP A 337 -11.91 -5.64 -29.74
C ASP A 337 -12.22 -4.78 -30.96
N THR A 338 -13.47 -4.81 -31.40
CA THR A 338 -13.97 -4.03 -32.54
C THR A 338 -14.08 -2.53 -32.24
N ALA A 339 -14.06 -2.14 -30.96
CA ALA A 339 -14.09 -0.73 -30.56
C ALA A 339 -12.71 -0.06 -30.69
N PHE A 340 -11.63 -0.84 -30.72
CA PHE A 340 -10.27 -0.30 -30.78
C PHE A 340 -9.96 0.35 -32.12
N ARG A 341 -9.33 1.53 -32.03
CA ARG A 341 -8.86 2.33 -33.17
C ARG A 341 -7.35 2.44 -33.11
N THR A 342 -6.68 2.24 -34.25
CA THR A 342 -5.22 2.33 -34.34
C THR A 342 -4.74 3.78 -34.24
N ILE A 343 -3.79 4.02 -33.33
CA ILE A 343 -3.00 5.26 -33.20
C ILE A 343 -1.77 5.16 -34.12
N ALA A 344 -1.03 4.06 -34.00
CA ALA A 344 0.19 3.81 -34.76
C ALA A 344 0.35 2.31 -35.00
N SER A 345 1.06 1.93 -36.05
CA SER A 345 1.44 0.54 -36.29
C SER A 345 2.74 0.47 -37.06
N GLY A 346 3.40 -0.69 -37.01
CA GLY A 346 4.67 -0.86 -37.69
C GLY A 346 5.21 -2.28 -37.66
N VAL A 347 6.47 -2.41 -38.09
CA VAL A 347 7.24 -3.65 -38.01
C VAL A 347 8.52 -3.37 -37.25
N ALA A 348 8.74 -4.11 -36.16
CA ALA A 348 9.96 -4.08 -35.39
C ALA A 348 10.87 -5.25 -35.79
N ARG A 349 12.16 -4.99 -35.97
CA ARG A 349 13.21 -6.01 -36.18
C ARG A 349 14.19 -6.12 -35.01
N ARG A 350 14.05 -5.22 -34.05
CA ARG A 350 14.83 -5.10 -32.81
C ARG A 350 13.92 -4.49 -31.75
N ARG A 351 14.36 -4.49 -30.48
CA ARG A 351 13.67 -3.78 -29.40
C ARG A 351 13.49 -2.30 -29.77
N LEU A 352 12.28 -1.80 -29.62
CA LEU A 352 11.93 -0.38 -29.68
C LEU A 352 11.63 0.10 -28.26
N VAL A 353 12.10 1.29 -27.92
CA VAL A 353 11.89 1.93 -26.61
C VAL A 353 11.65 3.42 -26.85
N GLY A 354 10.78 4.02 -26.04
CA GLY A 354 10.47 5.45 -26.09
C GLY A 354 9.12 5.70 -26.73
N ARG A 355 8.99 6.80 -27.48
CA ARG A 355 7.71 7.22 -28.06
C ARG A 355 7.21 6.21 -29.11
N LEU A 356 6.05 5.61 -28.84
CA LEU A 356 5.38 4.66 -29.74
C LEU A 356 4.32 5.35 -30.62
N GLY A 357 3.69 6.41 -30.13
CA GLY A 357 2.69 7.17 -30.86
C GLY A 357 2.15 8.37 -30.08
N ALA A 358 1.13 9.03 -30.64
CA ALA A 358 0.37 10.06 -29.92
C ALA A 358 -1.10 10.04 -30.31
N LEU A 359 -1.98 10.00 -29.30
CA LEU A 359 -3.42 10.06 -29.46
C LEU A 359 -3.85 11.51 -29.68
N ASP A 360 -4.56 11.79 -30.78
CA ASP A 360 -5.28 13.07 -30.96
C ASP A 360 -6.54 13.07 -30.08
N LEU A 361 -6.54 13.92 -29.06
CA LEU A 361 -7.61 13.98 -28.07
C LEU A 361 -8.91 14.56 -28.63
N LYS A 362 -8.88 15.22 -29.80
CA LYS A 362 -10.10 15.67 -30.51
C LYS A 362 -10.95 14.50 -31.00
N MET A 363 -10.38 13.30 -31.10
CA MET A 363 -11.13 12.10 -31.48
C MET A 363 -12.07 11.61 -30.36
N ILE A 364 -11.90 12.10 -29.13
CA ILE A 364 -12.75 11.76 -27.99
C ILE A 364 -13.98 12.67 -28.01
N PRO A 365 -15.21 12.14 -28.10
CA PRO A 365 -16.41 12.96 -28.12
C PRO A 365 -16.56 13.78 -26.85
N ARG A 366 -16.93 15.07 -26.99
CA ARG A 366 -17.20 15.95 -25.84
C ARG A 366 -18.27 15.38 -24.89
N SER A 367 -19.24 14.64 -25.43
CA SER A 367 -20.27 13.97 -24.64
C SER A 367 -19.71 12.89 -23.69
N TYR A 368 -18.49 12.40 -23.92
CA TYR A 368 -17.84 11.40 -23.08
C TYR A 368 -17.06 12.02 -21.91
N TYR A 369 -16.30 13.09 -22.14
CA TYR A 369 -15.42 13.64 -21.11
C TYR A 369 -16.02 14.83 -20.34
N ALA A 370 -17.05 15.50 -20.86
CA ALA A 370 -17.59 16.73 -20.28
C ALA A 370 -18.95 16.58 -19.58
N HIS A 371 -19.48 15.35 -19.49
CA HIS A 371 -20.72 15.12 -18.73
C HIS A 371 -20.43 15.18 -17.22
N LEU A 372 -21.45 15.50 -16.43
CA LEU A 372 -21.34 15.46 -14.96
C LEU A 372 -21.14 14.00 -14.49
N PRO A 373 -20.40 13.79 -13.38
CA PRO A 373 -20.27 12.45 -12.82
C PRO A 373 -21.65 11.87 -12.50
N GLY A 374 -21.92 10.68 -13.01
CA GLY A 374 -23.10 9.90 -12.64
C GLY A 374 -23.01 9.36 -11.23
N SER A 375 -24.16 8.98 -10.67
CA SER A 375 -24.29 8.37 -9.33
C SER A 375 -24.51 6.86 -9.39
N THR A 376 -24.13 6.20 -10.49
CA THR A 376 -24.33 4.76 -10.67
C THR A 376 -23.28 3.96 -9.89
N LEU A 377 -23.72 2.88 -9.24
CA LEU A 377 -22.85 1.89 -8.62
C LEU A 377 -22.08 1.08 -9.70
N PRO A 378 -21.10 0.24 -9.31
CA PRO A 378 -20.44 -0.69 -10.22
C PRO A 378 -21.44 -1.53 -11.05
N PRO A 379 -21.05 -2.00 -12.26
CA PRO A 379 -19.69 -1.95 -12.81
C PRO A 379 -19.34 -0.70 -13.64
N ASP A 380 -20.33 0.12 -14.04
CA ASP A 380 -20.08 1.18 -15.04
C ASP A 380 -19.84 2.58 -14.44
N GLY A 381 -20.25 2.80 -13.19
CA GLY A 381 -20.15 4.13 -12.54
C GLY A 381 -18.72 4.63 -12.28
N PRO A 382 -17.86 3.83 -11.63
CA PRO A 382 -16.49 4.24 -11.34
C PRO A 382 -15.65 4.53 -12.59
N GLU A 383 -15.96 3.85 -13.71
CA GLU A 383 -15.16 3.84 -14.94
C GLU A 383 -15.76 4.71 -16.07
N GLN A 384 -16.70 5.60 -15.75
CA GLN A 384 -17.45 6.39 -16.72
C GLN A 384 -16.59 7.31 -17.61
N TYR A 385 -15.38 7.67 -17.16
CA TYR A 385 -14.43 8.51 -17.90
C TYR A 385 -13.22 7.73 -18.43
N THR A 386 -13.24 6.40 -18.38
CA THR A 386 -12.05 5.60 -18.64
C THR A 386 -11.78 5.45 -20.14
N LEU A 387 -10.54 5.69 -20.55
CA LEU A 387 -10.05 5.35 -21.88
C LEU A 387 -8.98 4.27 -21.74
N THR A 388 -9.11 3.22 -22.54
CA THR A 388 -8.15 2.12 -22.61
C THR A 388 -7.21 2.29 -23.79
N LEU A 389 -5.90 2.26 -23.52
CA LEU A 389 -4.82 2.10 -24.48
C LEU A 389 -4.42 0.62 -24.55
N ARG A 390 -4.02 0.17 -25.74
CA ARG A 390 -3.57 -1.20 -25.98
C ARG A 390 -2.40 -1.25 -26.95
N LEU A 391 -1.35 -1.98 -26.61
CA LEU A 391 -0.22 -2.25 -27.48
C LEU A 391 -0.19 -3.75 -27.80
N ARG A 392 -0.34 -4.11 -29.07
CA ARG A 392 -0.28 -5.51 -29.54
C ARG A 392 0.95 -5.74 -30.38
N VAL A 393 1.58 -6.89 -30.20
CA VAL A 393 2.77 -7.32 -30.95
C VAL A 393 2.59 -8.77 -31.37
N VAL A 394 2.88 -9.08 -32.62
CA VAL A 394 2.80 -10.44 -33.18
C VAL A 394 4.09 -10.74 -33.92
N ASP A 395 4.81 -11.76 -33.49
CA ASP A 395 6.06 -12.19 -34.13
C ASP A 395 5.81 -12.97 -35.45
N ALA A 396 6.87 -13.31 -36.18
CA ALA A 396 6.71 -14.07 -37.42
C ALA A 396 6.26 -15.54 -37.20
N GLY A 397 6.43 -16.07 -35.99
CA GLY A 397 5.95 -17.39 -35.57
C GLY A 397 4.49 -17.40 -35.11
N GLY A 398 3.84 -16.23 -35.08
CA GLY A 398 2.45 -16.06 -34.67
C GLY A 398 2.24 -15.96 -33.17
N LEU A 399 3.31 -15.94 -32.36
CA LEU A 399 3.23 -15.67 -30.92
C LEU A 399 2.91 -14.20 -30.68
N LYS A 400 2.19 -13.95 -29.59
CA LYS A 400 1.51 -12.67 -29.37
C LYS A 400 1.93 -12.08 -28.04
N ALA A 401 2.00 -10.77 -28.01
CA ALA A 401 2.13 -10.01 -26.80
C ALA A 401 1.16 -8.85 -26.79
N GLU A 402 0.68 -8.51 -25.60
CA GLU A 402 -0.18 -7.38 -25.39
C GLU A 402 0.15 -6.68 -24.07
N ASP A 403 0.00 -5.36 -24.06
CA ASP A 403 -0.11 -4.60 -22.83
C ASP A 403 -1.26 -3.60 -22.91
N ARG A 404 -1.86 -3.29 -21.76
CA ARG A 404 -3.00 -2.38 -21.62
C ARG A 404 -2.67 -1.31 -20.59
N ARG A 405 -3.22 -0.12 -20.79
CA ARG A 405 -3.10 1.01 -19.86
C ARG A 405 -4.38 1.82 -19.88
N THR A 406 -4.91 2.20 -18.73
CA THR A 406 -6.09 3.08 -18.65
C THR A 406 -5.74 4.45 -18.10
N ILE A 407 -6.52 5.44 -18.55
CA ILE A 407 -6.46 6.84 -18.10
C ILE A 407 -7.88 7.37 -17.89
N GLY A 408 -8.02 8.40 -17.06
CA GLY A 408 -9.27 9.14 -16.89
C GLY A 408 -9.33 10.34 -17.83
N VAL A 409 -10.26 10.35 -18.78
CA VAL A 409 -10.49 11.47 -19.70
C VAL A 409 -11.69 12.31 -19.26
N ARG A 410 -11.44 13.42 -18.58
CA ARG A 410 -12.49 14.28 -18.03
C ARG A 410 -12.16 15.76 -18.26
N HIS A 411 -13.18 16.55 -18.54
CA HIS A 411 -13.14 18.00 -18.47
C HIS A 411 -14.05 18.45 -17.34
N ASP A 412 -13.47 19.11 -16.34
CA ASP A 412 -14.22 19.78 -15.29
C ASP A 412 -14.04 21.31 -15.46
N PRO A 413 -15.10 22.04 -15.86
CA PRO A 413 -15.01 23.48 -16.08
C PRO A 413 -14.79 24.27 -14.78
N ALA A 414 -15.00 23.66 -13.60
CA ALA A 414 -14.75 24.28 -12.31
C ALA A 414 -13.30 24.09 -11.81
N LEU A 415 -12.48 23.27 -12.50
CA LEU A 415 -11.07 23.11 -12.13
C LEU A 415 -10.30 24.42 -12.26
N LEU A 416 -9.64 24.79 -11.18
CA LEU A 416 -8.72 25.92 -11.12
C LEU A 416 -7.56 25.77 -12.13
N SER A 417 -6.97 26.90 -12.51
CA SER A 417 -5.76 26.90 -13.33
C SER A 417 -4.64 26.13 -12.62
N GLY A 418 -3.92 25.26 -13.34
CA GLY A 418 -2.87 24.43 -12.77
C GLY A 418 -3.34 23.13 -12.12
N PHE A 419 -4.66 22.88 -12.04
CA PHE A 419 -5.23 21.66 -11.48
C PHE A 419 -5.89 20.74 -12.53
N PRO A 420 -5.93 19.41 -12.30
CA PRO A 420 -5.28 18.71 -11.18
C PRO A 420 -3.75 18.72 -11.29
N ARG A 421 -3.05 18.69 -10.14
CA ARG A 421 -1.59 18.66 -10.04
C ARG A 421 -1.15 17.26 -9.59
N ARG A 422 -0.14 16.69 -10.24
CA ARG A 422 0.52 15.46 -9.77
C ARG A 422 1.50 15.82 -8.66
N THR A 423 1.32 15.23 -7.49
CA THR A 423 2.15 15.49 -6.30
C THR A 423 3.35 14.54 -6.18
N GLY A 424 3.32 13.39 -6.86
CA GLY A 424 4.33 12.34 -6.68
C GLY A 424 3.75 11.28 -5.76
N GLY A 425 4.00 11.41 -4.46
CA GLY A 425 3.38 10.63 -3.39
C GLY A 425 1.96 11.08 -3.03
N GLU A 426 1.30 10.22 -2.27
CA GLU A 426 -0.02 10.42 -1.73
C GLU A 426 -0.05 11.58 -0.74
N ILE A 427 -1.11 12.39 -0.82
CA ILE A 427 -1.43 13.40 0.21
C ILE A 427 -2.08 12.65 1.39
N ALA A 428 -1.27 11.97 2.20
CA ALA A 428 -1.73 11.21 3.36
C ALA A 428 -2.21 12.14 4.49
N ALA A 429 -1.70 13.37 4.53
CA ALA A 429 -2.07 14.37 5.52
C ALA A 429 -3.28 15.21 5.07
N GLY A 430 -4.28 15.34 5.94
CA GLY A 430 -5.40 16.26 5.71
C GLY A 430 -4.92 17.69 5.45
N PRO A 431 -5.32 18.34 4.34
CA PRO A 431 -4.85 19.68 3.99
C PRO A 431 -5.43 20.75 4.93
N SER A 432 -4.74 21.88 5.06
CA SER A 432 -5.17 23.06 5.82
C SER A 432 -5.21 24.30 4.93
N TYR A 433 -6.24 25.13 5.09
CA TYR A 433 -6.31 26.47 4.49
C TYR A 433 -6.06 27.52 5.57
N VAL A 434 -4.95 28.25 5.48
CA VAL A 434 -4.49 29.18 6.53
C VAL A 434 -3.85 30.43 5.94
N ASP A 435 -3.89 31.55 6.66
CA ASP A 435 -3.14 32.76 6.29
C ASP A 435 -1.68 32.65 6.76
N LEU A 436 -0.92 31.75 6.13
CA LEU A 436 0.44 31.41 6.56
C LEU A 436 1.39 32.60 6.42
N GLU A 437 1.25 33.37 5.34
CA GLU A 437 2.06 34.57 5.07
C GLU A 437 1.61 35.82 5.87
N GLY A 438 0.45 35.77 6.54
CA GLY A 438 -0.12 36.91 7.28
C GLY A 438 -0.65 38.05 6.37
N GLY A 439 -0.99 37.71 5.13
CA GLY A 439 -1.45 38.64 4.09
C GLY A 439 -2.97 38.69 3.91
N HIS A 440 -3.74 38.11 4.83
CA HIS A 440 -5.20 37.93 4.76
C HIS A 440 -5.66 37.13 3.55
N ARG A 441 -4.86 36.14 3.12
CA ARG A 441 -5.21 35.21 2.05
C ARG A 441 -4.89 33.79 2.52
N LEU A 442 -5.79 32.85 2.24
CA LEU A 442 -5.59 31.46 2.66
C LEU A 442 -4.70 30.73 1.66
N ASP A 443 -3.59 30.22 2.17
CA ASP A 443 -2.69 29.27 1.51
C ASP A 443 -3.15 27.84 1.81
N LEU A 444 -3.06 26.97 0.82
CA LEU A 444 -3.28 25.53 0.95
C LEU A 444 -1.99 24.85 1.41
N VAL A 445 -1.93 24.44 2.67
CA VAL A 445 -0.84 23.65 3.23
C VAL A 445 -1.21 22.18 3.16
N TYR A 446 -0.34 21.36 2.58
CA TYR A 446 -0.51 19.90 2.50
C TYR A 446 0.86 19.22 2.52
N ALA A 447 0.89 17.94 2.84
CA ALA A 447 2.12 17.14 2.85
C ALA A 447 1.90 15.80 2.16
N THR A 448 2.98 15.17 1.72
CA THR A 448 2.91 13.89 1.03
C THR A 448 3.73 12.80 1.73
N ALA A 449 3.44 11.55 1.37
CA ALA A 449 4.23 10.38 1.77
C ALA A 449 5.68 10.40 1.25
N ASP A 450 6.05 11.33 0.35
CA ASP A 450 7.44 11.58 -0.06
C ASP A 450 8.20 12.46 0.94
N GLY A 451 7.60 12.82 2.08
CA GLY A 451 8.25 13.58 3.15
C GLY A 451 8.35 15.09 2.91
N ASP A 452 7.67 15.61 1.88
CA ASP A 452 7.57 17.04 1.60
C ASP A 452 6.28 17.66 2.18
N VAL A 453 6.41 18.91 2.62
CA VAL A 453 5.29 19.78 3.06
C VAL A 453 5.28 21.00 2.16
N ASN A 454 4.15 21.25 1.49
CA ASN A 454 3.94 22.32 0.52
C ASN A 454 2.99 23.39 1.09
N ALA A 455 3.07 24.60 0.55
CA ALA A 455 2.14 25.68 0.88
C ALA A 455 1.82 26.47 -0.38
N LEU A 456 0.65 26.25 -0.97
CA LEU A 456 0.23 26.89 -2.22
C LEU A 456 -0.60 28.12 -1.96
N ARG A 457 -0.22 29.22 -2.59
CA ARG A 457 -1.07 30.41 -2.69
C ARG A 457 -2.32 30.11 -3.52
N PRO A 458 -3.37 30.96 -3.43
CA PRO A 458 -4.56 30.85 -4.26
C PRO A 458 -4.31 30.84 -5.78
N ASP A 459 -3.16 31.36 -6.25
CA ASP A 459 -2.76 31.35 -7.66
C ASP A 459 -2.01 30.07 -8.09
N GLY A 460 -1.76 29.15 -7.16
CA GLY A 460 -1.05 27.89 -7.36
C GLY A 460 0.46 27.95 -7.19
N SER A 461 1.04 29.13 -6.91
CA SER A 461 2.48 29.27 -6.62
C SER A 461 2.83 28.84 -5.18
N GLU A 462 4.03 28.31 -4.96
CA GLU A 462 4.51 28.00 -3.60
C GLU A 462 4.78 29.28 -2.79
N ALA A 463 4.42 29.26 -1.50
CA ALA A 463 4.82 30.26 -0.53
C ALA A 463 6.36 30.27 -0.34
N PRO A 464 6.97 31.39 0.08
CA PRO A 464 8.41 31.53 0.13
C PRO A 464 8.98 30.60 1.19
N GLY A 465 9.96 29.78 0.80
CA GLY A 465 10.58 28.78 1.66
C GLY A 465 9.91 27.41 1.61
N PHE A 466 8.82 27.23 0.85
CA PHE A 466 8.19 25.95 0.58
C PHE A 466 8.50 25.44 -0.84
N PRO A 467 8.49 24.12 -1.08
CA PRO A 467 8.27 23.05 -0.09
C PRO A 467 9.44 22.89 0.91
N VAL A 468 9.11 22.41 2.10
CA VAL A 468 10.08 21.95 3.11
C VAL A 468 10.06 20.43 3.19
N PHE A 469 11.14 19.85 3.70
CA PHE A 469 11.34 18.40 3.69
C PHE A 469 11.68 17.88 5.09
N THR A 470 11.19 16.69 5.43
CA THR A 470 11.61 15.92 6.60
C THR A 470 13.07 15.49 6.46
N ASN A 471 13.64 14.82 7.48
CA ASN A 471 14.98 14.27 7.33
C ASN A 471 14.98 13.09 6.36
N LEU A 472 16.16 12.77 5.81
CA LEU A 472 16.32 11.54 5.04
C LEU A 472 16.25 10.33 5.96
N ASP A 473 15.75 9.21 5.47
CA ASP A 473 15.57 7.98 6.27
C ASP A 473 16.89 7.49 6.91
N ARG A 474 18.01 7.60 6.19
CA ARG A 474 19.36 7.35 6.76
C ARG A 474 19.75 8.17 7.99
N GLN A 475 19.04 9.27 8.25
CA GLN A 475 19.24 10.14 9.40
C GLN A 475 18.26 9.82 10.54
N ILE A 476 17.20 9.05 10.28
CA ILE A 476 16.15 8.70 11.24
C ILE A 476 16.26 7.25 11.72
N ASP A 477 16.92 6.34 10.99
CA ASP A 477 17.17 4.96 11.42
C ASP A 477 18.68 4.65 11.61
N PRO A 478 19.30 5.15 12.69
CA PRO A 478 20.71 4.87 12.99
C PRO A 478 20.92 3.49 13.64
N ALA A 479 19.87 2.68 13.82
CA ALA A 479 19.98 1.43 14.60
C ALA A 479 20.68 0.32 13.82
N ASN A 480 20.51 0.28 12.49
CA ASN A 480 21.20 -0.65 11.59
C ASN A 480 21.69 0.11 10.34
N PRO A 481 22.70 0.99 10.47
CA PRO A 481 23.21 1.79 9.36
C PRO A 481 23.77 0.94 8.20
N GLU A 482 24.13 -0.31 8.46
CA GLU A 482 24.57 -1.29 7.47
C GLU A 482 23.51 -1.64 6.42
N ASN A 483 22.22 -1.57 6.74
CA ASN A 483 21.15 -1.85 5.77
C ASN A 483 21.26 -0.92 4.55
N LEU A 484 21.65 0.33 4.78
CA LEU A 484 21.83 1.35 3.74
C LEU A 484 23.11 1.15 2.92
N ALA A 485 23.96 0.20 3.33
CA ALA A 485 25.03 -0.29 2.51
C ALA A 485 24.57 -1.36 1.51
N ALA A 486 23.31 -1.84 1.54
CA ALA A 486 22.81 -2.80 0.55
C ALA A 486 22.95 -2.28 -0.90
N ARG A 487 22.94 -3.19 -1.87
CA ARG A 487 23.29 -2.87 -3.26
C ARG A 487 22.33 -1.83 -3.84
N ALA A 488 21.02 -1.97 -3.61
CA ALA A 488 20.00 -1.05 -4.10
C ALA A 488 20.30 0.41 -3.72
N TYR A 489 20.57 0.68 -2.43
CA TYR A 489 20.89 2.02 -1.94
C TYR A 489 22.21 2.58 -2.46
N ARG A 490 23.17 1.72 -2.83
CA ARG A 490 24.45 2.15 -3.41
C ARG A 490 24.34 2.51 -4.90
N THR A 491 23.49 1.81 -5.65
CA THR A 491 23.44 1.90 -7.10
C THR A 491 22.38 2.87 -7.62
N VAL A 492 21.30 3.10 -6.86
CA VAL A 492 20.18 3.94 -7.28
C VAL A 492 19.97 5.09 -6.28
N PRO A 493 20.34 6.34 -6.63
CA PRO A 493 20.19 7.48 -5.73
C PRO A 493 18.76 7.73 -5.25
N ALA A 494 17.75 7.48 -6.10
CA ALA A 494 16.34 7.67 -5.76
C ALA A 494 15.87 6.75 -4.62
N LEU A 495 16.47 5.57 -4.48
CA LEU A 495 16.20 4.65 -3.36
C LEU A 495 16.92 5.04 -2.08
N ARG A 496 18.01 5.82 -2.16
CA ARG A 496 18.84 6.21 -1.01
C ARG A 496 18.41 7.52 -0.36
N ASP A 497 18.00 8.48 -1.18
CA ASP A 497 17.72 9.85 -0.74
C ASP A 497 16.22 10.03 -0.48
N VAL A 498 15.61 9.05 0.21
CA VAL A 498 14.20 9.02 0.60
C VAL A 498 14.01 9.79 1.90
N HIS A 499 12.94 10.56 1.98
CA HIS A 499 12.56 11.34 3.15
C HIS A 499 11.56 10.59 4.03
N ASP A 500 11.54 10.91 5.32
CA ASP A 500 10.61 10.33 6.29
C ASP A 500 9.14 10.64 5.90
N PRO A 501 8.29 9.64 5.62
CA PRO A 501 6.93 9.86 5.11
C PRO A 501 6.05 10.64 6.07
N VAL A 502 5.45 11.74 5.61
CA VAL A 502 4.50 12.53 6.43
C VAL A 502 3.13 11.87 6.40
N VAL A 503 2.53 11.70 7.58
CA VAL A 503 1.20 11.09 7.77
C VAL A 503 0.14 12.10 8.24
N GLY A 504 0.56 13.27 8.71
CA GLY A 504 -0.38 14.31 9.11
C GLY A 504 0.27 15.65 9.38
N ILE A 505 -0.51 16.72 9.26
CA ILE A 505 -0.08 18.10 9.50
C ILE A 505 -1.03 18.84 10.43
N ALA A 506 -0.53 19.87 11.10
CA ALA A 506 -1.32 20.90 11.74
C ALA A 506 -0.62 22.26 11.60
N VAL A 507 -1.41 23.32 11.60
CA VAL A 507 -0.90 24.70 11.52
C VAL A 507 -1.46 25.51 12.68
N GLY A 508 -0.59 26.22 13.40
CA GLY A 508 -1.00 27.01 14.55
C GLY A 508 0.11 27.91 15.07
N ASP A 509 -0.27 28.92 15.86
CA ASP A 509 0.67 29.83 16.52
C ASP A 509 1.24 29.16 17.78
N LEU A 510 2.35 28.44 17.62
CA LEU A 510 2.96 27.68 18.72
C LEU A 510 3.46 28.59 19.86
N PHE A 511 3.82 29.84 19.52
CA PHE A 511 4.48 30.77 20.44
C PHE A 511 3.56 31.84 21.04
N GLY A 512 2.33 31.94 20.56
CA GLY A 512 1.34 32.95 20.96
C GLY A 512 1.75 34.36 20.51
N ASN A 513 2.45 34.49 19.38
CA ASN A 513 3.00 35.75 18.88
C ASN A 513 2.25 36.30 17.63
N GLY A 514 1.18 35.63 17.19
CA GLY A 514 0.39 35.98 16.03
C GLY A 514 0.94 35.47 14.69
N THR A 515 2.03 34.70 14.68
CA THR A 515 2.57 34.06 13.47
C THR A 515 2.31 32.56 13.49
N LEU A 516 1.94 31.99 12.34
CA LEU A 516 1.64 30.57 12.23
C LEU A 516 2.91 29.75 11.97
N ASP A 517 2.97 28.57 12.58
CA ASP A 517 3.97 27.53 12.35
C ASP A 517 3.28 26.28 11.80
N VAL A 518 4.01 25.51 10.98
CA VAL A 518 3.55 24.25 10.38
C VAL A 518 4.22 23.10 11.11
N VAL A 519 3.42 22.14 11.57
CA VAL A 519 3.87 20.94 12.28
C VAL A 519 3.47 19.71 11.47
N ALA A 520 4.37 18.74 11.34
CA ALA A 520 4.12 17.49 10.65
C ALA A 520 4.53 16.29 11.52
N THR A 521 3.71 15.25 11.51
CA THR A 521 4.02 13.93 12.08
C THR A 521 4.35 12.95 10.96
N THR A 522 5.30 12.05 11.18
CA THR A 522 5.72 11.03 10.21
C THR A 522 5.40 9.60 10.64
N SER A 523 5.42 8.68 9.67
CA SER A 523 5.18 7.25 9.90
C SER A 523 6.23 6.61 10.82
N ASN A 524 7.41 7.22 10.96
CA ASN A 524 8.48 6.78 11.86
C ASN A 524 8.40 7.37 13.28
N ALA A 525 7.29 8.03 13.62
CA ALA A 525 7.03 8.69 14.91
C ALA A 525 7.96 9.87 15.21
N ASP A 526 8.39 10.58 14.16
CA ASP A 526 9.06 11.87 14.29
C ASP A 526 8.06 13.01 14.08
N VAL A 527 8.28 14.12 14.80
CA VAL A 527 7.54 15.37 14.65
C VAL A 527 8.50 16.45 14.20
N TYR A 528 8.12 17.15 13.14
CA TYR A 528 8.85 18.28 12.58
C TYR A 528 8.02 19.56 12.74
N ALA A 529 8.69 20.69 12.84
CA ALA A 529 8.03 21.99 12.84
C ALA A 529 8.85 23.04 12.09
N TRP A 530 8.19 23.87 11.30
CA TRP A 530 8.76 24.97 10.54
C TRP A 530 7.95 26.24 10.75
N ASN A 531 8.60 27.40 10.71
CA ASN A 531 7.88 28.67 10.71
C ASN A 531 7.24 28.96 9.33
N SER A 532 6.46 30.04 9.25
CA SER A 532 5.82 30.51 8.01
C SER A 532 6.76 30.80 6.83
N HIS A 533 8.08 30.83 7.03
CA HIS A 533 9.09 31.07 6.00
C HIS A 533 9.85 29.78 5.63
N GLY A 534 9.33 28.60 6.01
CA GLY A 534 9.93 27.30 5.74
C GLY A 534 11.21 27.02 6.54
N ARG A 535 11.51 27.77 7.59
CA ARG A 535 12.70 27.51 8.44
C ARG A 535 12.32 26.56 9.57
N ARG A 536 13.05 25.44 9.67
CA ARG A 536 12.84 24.46 10.75
C ARG A 536 13.04 25.12 12.12
N LEU A 537 12.08 24.91 13.02
CA LEU A 537 12.11 25.46 14.37
C LEU A 537 13.24 24.79 15.20
N ARG A 538 13.78 25.56 16.14
CA ARG A 538 14.83 25.05 17.04
C ARG A 538 14.24 23.95 17.93
N GLY A 539 14.96 22.83 18.03
CA GLY A 539 14.54 21.68 18.82
C GLY A 539 13.85 20.57 18.03
N PHE A 540 13.56 20.80 16.74
CA PHE A 540 12.94 19.82 15.86
C PHE A 540 13.93 19.18 14.87
N PRO A 541 13.75 17.89 14.50
CA PRO A 541 12.64 17.03 14.93
C PRO A 541 12.74 16.51 16.36
N VAL A 542 11.61 16.11 16.92
CA VAL A 542 11.47 15.32 18.16
C VAL A 542 10.85 13.96 17.83
N SER A 543 11.07 12.94 18.68
CA SER A 543 10.71 11.55 18.37
C SER A 543 10.05 10.84 19.55
N SER A 544 9.32 9.76 19.26
CA SER A 544 8.93 8.77 20.27
C SER A 544 10.14 8.04 20.90
N ALA A 545 9.87 7.21 21.92
CA ALA A 545 10.91 6.46 22.62
C ALA A 545 11.61 5.45 21.70
N ARG A 546 12.95 5.50 21.70
CA ARG A 546 13.79 4.62 20.84
C ARG A 546 13.80 3.14 21.21
N ARG A 547 13.28 2.77 22.37
CA ARG A 547 13.36 1.39 22.90
C ARG A 547 12.62 0.34 22.06
N TYR A 548 11.74 0.77 21.16
CA TYR A 548 10.94 -0.09 20.28
C TYR A 548 11.34 0.02 18.80
N TRP A 549 12.46 0.69 18.51
CA TRP A 549 13.01 0.74 17.16
C TRP A 549 13.64 -0.59 16.76
N THR A 550 14.06 -1.38 17.75
CA THR A 550 14.47 -2.77 17.57
C THR A 550 14.15 -3.58 18.80
N LEU A 551 13.97 -4.90 18.64
CA LEU A 551 13.74 -5.85 19.72
C LEU A 551 14.81 -6.94 19.75
N PRO A 552 15.07 -7.56 20.92
CA PRO A 552 15.97 -8.70 21.01
C PRO A 552 15.56 -9.86 20.09
N VAL A 553 16.52 -10.71 19.75
CA VAL A 553 16.29 -11.93 18.95
C VAL A 553 16.59 -13.17 19.82
N PRO A 554 15.63 -14.10 20.00
CA PRO A 554 14.27 -14.06 19.46
C PRO A 554 13.41 -12.96 20.08
N THR A 555 12.43 -12.45 19.33
CA THR A 555 11.49 -11.43 19.82
C THR A 555 10.78 -11.92 21.09
N PRO A 556 10.66 -11.09 22.15
CA PRO A 556 9.96 -11.46 23.37
C PRO A 556 8.50 -11.86 23.09
N ALA A 557 7.95 -12.80 23.86
CA ALA A 557 6.53 -13.11 23.77
C ALA A 557 5.69 -11.92 24.29
N ALA A 558 4.59 -11.63 23.61
CA ALA A 558 3.58 -10.70 24.12
C ALA A 558 2.92 -11.26 25.41
N PRO A 559 2.31 -10.40 26.25
CA PRO A 559 1.72 -10.83 27.52
C PRO A 559 0.67 -11.95 27.40
N THR A 560 -0.11 -11.93 26.31
CA THR A 560 -1.05 -13.00 25.93
C THR A 560 -0.81 -13.38 24.46
N PRO A 561 -1.22 -14.57 24.01
CA PRO A 561 -1.05 -14.99 22.62
C PRO A 561 -1.69 -14.04 21.60
N HIS A 562 -2.66 -13.25 22.03
CA HIS A 562 -3.46 -12.34 21.22
C HIS A 562 -3.15 -10.85 21.49
N SER A 563 -2.06 -10.54 22.20
CA SER A 563 -1.61 -9.16 22.40
C SER A 563 -0.45 -8.83 21.47
N ARG A 564 -0.29 -7.54 21.14
CA ARG A 564 0.80 -7.06 20.28
C ARG A 564 1.84 -6.27 21.08
N LEU A 565 3.09 -6.34 20.65
CA LEU A 565 4.18 -5.57 21.23
C LEU A 565 4.13 -4.10 20.77
N PRO A 566 4.58 -3.16 21.60
CA PRO A 566 4.78 -1.77 21.18
C PRO A 566 5.76 -1.68 20.00
N ALA A 567 5.47 -0.80 19.04
CA ALA A 567 6.25 -0.62 17.82
C ALA A 567 6.69 0.85 17.63
N ARG A 568 7.69 1.07 16.78
CA ARG A 568 8.00 2.41 16.26
C ARG A 568 6.97 2.77 15.20
N GLY A 569 6.24 3.87 15.41
CA GLY A 569 5.44 4.48 14.36
C GLY A 569 4.38 5.44 14.90
N ALA A 570 3.78 6.20 14.00
CA ALA A 570 2.63 7.05 14.26
C ALA A 570 1.83 7.22 12.96
N TRP A 571 0.51 7.42 13.07
CA TRP A 571 -0.36 7.61 11.91
C TRP A 571 -1.28 8.83 12.01
N ALA A 572 -1.42 9.39 13.21
CA ALA A 572 -2.30 10.51 13.45
C ALA A 572 -1.68 11.87 13.06
N PRO A 573 -2.48 12.83 12.57
CA PRO A 573 -2.05 14.22 12.52
C PRO A 573 -1.72 14.75 13.92
N PRO A 574 -0.73 15.66 14.03
CA PRO A 574 -0.42 16.29 15.29
C PRO A 574 -1.59 17.15 15.77
N VAL A 575 -1.84 17.16 17.08
CA VAL A 575 -2.89 18.00 17.68
C VAL A 575 -2.24 19.17 18.41
N LEU A 576 -2.66 20.38 18.08
CA LEU A 576 -2.14 21.61 18.69
C LEU A 576 -3.10 22.09 19.78
N ALA A 577 -2.65 22.11 21.04
CA ALA A 577 -3.47 22.55 22.16
C ALA A 577 -2.63 23.11 23.32
N SER A 578 -3.19 24.07 24.05
CA SER A 578 -2.52 24.67 25.22
C SER A 578 -2.71 23.80 26.48
N LEU A 579 -1.93 22.73 26.67
CA LEU A 579 -2.00 21.87 27.86
C LEU A 579 -1.55 22.60 29.13
N GLU A 580 -0.61 23.55 28.97
CA GLU A 580 -0.09 24.34 30.08
C GLU A 580 -0.91 25.59 30.44
N GLY A 581 -1.96 25.85 29.66
CA GLY A 581 -2.77 27.06 29.73
C GLY A 581 -2.09 28.29 29.07
N GLY A 582 -2.88 29.31 28.76
CA GLY A 582 -2.41 30.51 28.07
C GLY A 582 -2.62 30.46 26.56
N HIS A 583 -1.76 31.17 25.82
CA HIS A 583 -1.88 31.35 24.35
C HIS A 583 -0.86 30.53 23.54
N ARG A 584 0.05 29.81 24.20
CA ARG A 584 1.03 28.95 23.53
C ARG A 584 0.43 27.57 23.30
N LEU A 585 0.74 26.97 22.16
CA LEU A 585 0.26 25.64 21.82
C LEU A 585 1.37 24.61 22.04
N ASP A 586 0.99 23.50 22.67
CA ASP A 586 1.76 22.28 22.74
C ASP A 586 1.34 21.37 21.58
N ILE A 587 2.25 20.48 21.18
CA ILE A 587 2.10 19.54 20.07
C ILE A 587 1.92 18.15 20.65
N LEU A 588 0.79 17.51 20.38
CA LEU A 588 0.48 16.16 20.81
C LEU A 588 0.55 15.16 19.65
N MET A 589 1.07 13.97 19.93
CA MET A 589 1.16 12.85 18.98
C MET A 589 0.81 11.54 19.68
N SER A 590 -0.12 10.77 19.11
CA SER A 590 -0.32 9.36 19.46
C SER A 590 0.69 8.49 18.71
N ALA A 591 1.25 7.48 19.38
CA ALA A 591 2.28 6.63 18.80
C ALA A 591 1.96 5.14 18.95
N PHE A 592 2.59 4.33 18.10
CA PHE A 592 2.43 2.87 18.07
C PHE A 592 3.03 2.16 19.29
N ASP A 593 3.70 2.91 20.16
CA ASP A 593 4.30 2.41 21.39
C ASP A 593 3.37 2.48 22.62
N GLY A 594 2.10 2.83 22.41
CA GLY A 594 1.11 2.96 23.47
C GLY A 594 1.12 4.29 24.18
N HIS A 595 1.87 5.29 23.70
CA HIS A 595 1.96 6.58 24.38
C HIS A 595 1.36 7.72 23.56
N VAL A 596 0.77 8.66 24.29
CA VAL A 596 0.55 10.01 23.78
C VAL A 596 1.71 10.88 24.28
N TYR A 597 2.40 11.49 23.34
CA TYR A 597 3.50 12.42 23.57
C TYR A 597 3.00 13.86 23.53
N ALA A 598 3.69 14.76 24.24
CA ALA A 598 3.44 16.20 24.17
C ALA A 598 4.74 17.00 24.26
N TRP A 599 4.93 17.95 23.33
CA TRP A 599 6.08 18.86 23.29
C TRP A 599 5.65 20.31 23.14
N ARG A 600 6.43 21.23 23.69
CA ARG A 600 6.29 22.66 23.45
C ARG A 600 6.78 23.02 22.05
N GLY A 601 6.41 24.20 21.55
CA GLY A 601 6.91 24.75 20.28
C GLY A 601 8.44 24.93 20.16
N ASP A 602 9.21 24.69 21.22
CA ASP A 602 10.69 24.66 21.19
C ASP A 602 11.30 23.24 21.29
N GLY A 603 10.47 22.21 21.16
CA GLY A 603 10.85 20.79 21.17
C GLY A 603 11.05 20.18 22.56
N ARG A 604 10.93 20.96 23.65
CA ARG A 604 11.00 20.39 25.01
C ARG A 604 9.71 19.66 25.35
N ALA A 605 9.82 18.49 25.99
CA ALA A 605 8.66 17.76 26.50
C ALA A 605 7.84 18.62 27.48
N VAL A 606 6.52 18.51 27.39
CA VAL A 606 5.60 19.08 28.38
C VAL A 606 5.77 18.31 29.69
N PRO A 607 5.89 18.98 30.86
CA PRO A 607 6.02 18.28 32.14
C PRO A 607 4.86 17.31 32.38
N GLY A 608 5.19 16.07 32.80
CA GLY A 608 4.22 15.00 33.01
C GLY A 608 3.94 14.12 31.80
N TRP A 609 4.49 14.45 30.63
CA TRP A 609 4.34 13.69 29.38
C TRP A 609 5.66 13.02 28.96
N PRO A 610 5.63 11.91 28.21
CA PRO A 610 4.46 11.22 27.62
C PRO A 610 3.61 10.46 28.64
N VAL A 611 2.37 10.12 28.27
CA VAL A 611 1.45 9.28 29.05
C VAL A 611 1.19 7.97 28.29
N GLU A 612 1.39 6.84 28.95
CA GLU A 612 1.01 5.52 28.42
C GLU A 612 -0.51 5.38 28.49
N VAL A 613 -1.13 4.99 27.38
CA VAL A 613 -2.56 4.63 27.27
C VAL A 613 -2.65 3.13 27.49
N LYS A 614 -3.11 2.77 28.68
CA LYS A 614 -3.20 1.38 29.14
C LYS A 614 -4.17 1.23 30.29
N LEU A 615 -4.94 0.14 30.29
CA LEU A 615 -5.90 -0.17 31.35
C LEU A 615 -5.17 -0.40 32.68
N PRO A 616 -5.41 0.43 33.72
CA PRO A 616 -4.80 0.23 35.03
C PRO A 616 -5.29 -1.06 35.70
N ALA A 617 -4.41 -1.74 36.45
CA ALA A 617 -4.75 -2.97 37.16
C ALA A 617 -5.97 -2.83 38.09
N ALA A 618 -6.13 -1.66 38.73
CA ALA A 618 -7.27 -1.36 39.58
C ALA A 618 -8.60 -1.31 38.83
N ASP A 619 -8.57 -1.04 37.52
CA ASP A 619 -9.76 -0.89 36.68
C ASP A 619 -10.27 -2.19 36.10
N PHE A 620 -9.47 -3.27 36.10
CA PHE A 620 -9.94 -4.61 35.70
C PHE A 620 -11.13 -5.05 36.55
N ALA A 621 -10.99 -4.96 37.88
CA ALA A 621 -12.07 -5.31 38.79
C ALA A 621 -13.26 -4.34 38.69
N ARG A 622 -13.00 -3.03 38.52
CA ARG A 622 -14.06 -2.01 38.39
C ARG A 622 -14.91 -2.21 37.13
N LEU A 623 -14.27 -2.55 36.01
CA LEU A 623 -14.93 -2.72 34.71
C LEU A 623 -15.38 -4.17 34.46
N GLY A 624 -14.96 -5.12 35.31
CA GLY A 624 -15.25 -6.54 35.15
C GLY A 624 -14.54 -7.16 33.94
N VAL A 625 -13.30 -6.77 33.70
CA VAL A 625 -12.43 -7.29 32.64
C VAL A 625 -11.63 -8.47 33.18
N ASP A 626 -11.68 -9.61 32.49
CA ASP A 626 -10.85 -10.78 32.79
C ASP A 626 -9.45 -10.58 32.20
N GLU A 627 -8.43 -10.53 33.07
CA GLU A 627 -7.03 -10.32 32.67
C GLU A 627 -6.53 -11.40 31.69
N SER A 628 -7.05 -12.63 31.77
CA SER A 628 -6.66 -13.72 30.86
C SER A 628 -7.23 -13.59 29.45
N ARG A 629 -8.27 -12.75 29.28
CA ARG A 629 -8.95 -12.48 28.00
C ARG A 629 -8.72 -11.05 27.51
N TYR A 630 -7.99 -10.27 28.27
CA TYR A 630 -7.64 -8.92 27.89
C TYR A 630 -6.60 -8.95 26.77
N ILE A 631 -6.93 -8.25 25.70
CA ILE A 631 -6.10 -8.12 24.52
C ILE A 631 -5.54 -6.71 24.52
N ARG A 632 -4.21 -6.63 24.48
CA ARG A 632 -3.52 -5.35 24.40
C ARG A 632 -2.82 -5.22 23.06
N ASP A 633 -3.37 -4.40 22.18
CA ASP A 633 -2.57 -3.72 21.19
C ASP A 633 -2.15 -2.35 21.72
N SER A 634 -0.84 -2.10 21.72
CA SER A 634 -0.28 -0.83 22.14
C SER A 634 -0.40 0.24 21.06
N LYS A 635 -0.75 -0.09 19.81
CA LYS A 635 -0.79 0.91 18.75
C LYS A 635 -1.86 1.96 19.02
N LEU A 636 -1.51 3.24 18.88
CA LEU A 636 -2.45 4.36 18.92
C LEU A 636 -2.44 5.08 17.56
N MET A 637 -3.48 4.84 16.76
CA MET A 637 -3.59 5.37 15.40
C MET A 637 -4.33 6.69 15.28
N TYR A 638 -5.23 6.98 16.21
CA TYR A 638 -6.14 8.10 16.10
C TYR A 638 -5.61 9.33 16.83
N ALA A 639 -5.82 10.50 16.21
CA ALA A 639 -5.55 11.77 16.86
C ALA A 639 -6.35 11.89 18.16
N VAL A 640 -5.72 12.46 19.19
CA VAL A 640 -6.38 12.75 20.46
C VAL A 640 -7.36 13.91 20.32
N ALA A 641 -8.41 13.92 21.14
CA ALA A 641 -9.24 15.11 21.31
C ALA A 641 -8.77 15.89 22.54
N VAL A 642 -8.68 17.22 22.43
CA VAL A 642 -8.27 18.07 23.55
C VAL A 642 -9.33 19.13 23.80
N GLY A 643 -9.80 19.24 25.05
CA GLY A 643 -10.85 20.19 25.40
C GLY A 643 -11.03 20.34 26.90
N ASN A 644 -11.53 21.50 27.32
CA ASN A 644 -11.77 21.80 28.74
C ASN A 644 -13.16 21.30 29.19
N VAL A 645 -13.35 19.98 29.15
CA VAL A 645 -14.61 19.31 29.46
C VAL A 645 -14.98 19.45 30.94
N LEU A 646 -13.98 19.57 31.82
CA LEU A 646 -14.17 19.70 33.27
C LEU A 646 -14.17 21.16 33.76
N HIS A 647 -14.09 22.15 32.87
CA HIS A 647 -14.01 23.58 33.21
C HIS A 647 -12.88 23.93 34.21
N THR A 648 -11.72 23.28 34.07
CA THR A 648 -10.53 23.57 34.89
C THR A 648 -9.60 24.58 34.18
N ARG A 649 -8.44 24.87 34.78
CA ARG A 649 -7.44 25.77 34.17
C ARG A 649 -6.69 25.15 32.99
N ARG A 650 -6.69 23.83 32.88
CA ARG A 650 -5.98 23.07 31.84
C ARG A 650 -7.00 22.22 31.08
N PRO A 651 -6.90 22.09 29.75
CA PRO A 651 -7.75 21.16 29.03
C PRO A 651 -7.42 19.71 29.40
N GLN A 652 -8.35 18.81 29.12
CA GLN A 652 -8.20 17.37 29.24
C GLN A 652 -7.92 16.78 27.85
N VAL A 653 -7.21 15.65 27.82
CA VAL A 653 -6.87 14.92 26.60
C VAL A 653 -7.64 13.61 26.58
N PHE A 654 -8.24 13.26 25.45
CA PHE A 654 -8.99 12.02 25.27
C PHE A 654 -8.38 11.19 24.15
N ALA A 655 -8.16 9.91 24.42
CA ALA A 655 -7.46 9.01 23.51
C ALA A 655 -8.23 7.68 23.39
N SER A 656 -8.48 7.27 22.14
CA SER A 656 -8.99 5.94 21.82
C SER A 656 -7.86 4.93 21.89
N SER A 657 -8.15 3.76 22.45
CA SER A 657 -7.21 2.63 22.49
C SER A 657 -7.64 1.51 21.55
N PHE A 658 -6.69 0.63 21.28
CA PHE A 658 -6.86 -0.64 20.58
C PHE A 658 -6.86 -1.82 21.57
N GLU A 659 -7.04 -1.52 22.86
CA GLU A 659 -7.18 -2.53 23.90
C GLU A 659 -8.62 -3.07 23.90
N CYS A 660 -8.78 -4.38 24.06
CA CYS A 660 -10.05 -5.07 23.91
C CYS A 660 -10.35 -6.03 25.07
N ASP A 661 -11.62 -6.09 25.46
CA ASP A 661 -12.16 -7.12 26.37
C ASP A 661 -12.54 -8.36 25.55
N GLY A 662 -11.68 -9.36 25.44
CA GLY A 662 -11.94 -10.55 24.62
C GLY A 662 -13.15 -11.39 25.06
N ALA A 663 -13.76 -11.11 26.21
CA ALA A 663 -15.02 -11.76 26.62
C ALA A 663 -16.27 -11.06 26.07
N HIS A 664 -16.19 -9.77 25.78
CA HIS A 664 -17.32 -8.96 25.30
C HIS A 664 -16.79 -7.91 24.32
N PRO A 665 -17.31 -7.79 23.08
CA PRO A 665 -16.77 -6.87 22.07
C PRO A 665 -16.85 -5.43 22.58
N ALA A 666 -15.77 -4.96 23.16
CA ALA A 666 -15.68 -3.70 23.87
C ALA A 666 -14.23 -3.25 23.93
N ALA A 667 -14.05 -1.96 23.69
CA ALA A 667 -12.75 -1.29 23.71
C ALA A 667 -12.79 -0.09 24.66
N PHE A 668 -11.64 0.51 24.93
CA PHE A 668 -11.50 1.51 25.98
C PHE A 668 -11.20 2.90 25.42
N LEU A 669 -11.85 3.90 26.02
CA LEU A 669 -11.55 5.31 25.80
C LEU A 669 -10.96 5.89 27.09
N TYR A 670 -9.90 6.69 26.94
CA TYR A 670 -9.12 7.24 28.04
C TYR A 670 -9.33 8.75 28.13
N GLY A 671 -9.48 9.23 29.36
CA GLY A 671 -9.49 10.65 29.69
C GLY A 671 -8.27 10.95 30.56
N ILE A 672 -7.46 11.91 30.14
CA ILE A 672 -6.14 12.22 30.71
C ILE A 672 -6.12 13.69 31.16
N TRP A 673 -5.54 13.94 32.34
CA TRP A 673 -5.31 15.28 32.85
C TRP A 673 -4.28 16.05 32.00
N GLY A 674 -4.44 17.37 31.87
CA GLY A 674 -3.50 18.20 31.10
C GLY A 674 -2.06 18.23 31.64
N ASP A 675 -1.86 17.93 32.93
CA ASP A 675 -0.55 17.74 33.58
C ASP A 675 -0.07 16.27 33.59
N GLY A 676 -0.78 15.37 32.92
CA GLY A 676 -0.36 13.98 32.67
C GLY A 676 0.06 13.24 33.94
N ASN A 677 1.21 12.56 33.89
CA ASN A 677 1.77 11.83 35.04
C ASN A 677 2.16 12.73 36.23
N GLY A 678 2.18 14.06 36.04
CA GLY A 678 2.39 15.02 37.12
C GLY A 678 1.16 15.19 38.02
N HIS A 679 -0.01 14.70 37.60
CA HIS A 679 -1.24 14.82 38.36
C HIS A 679 -1.23 13.93 39.62
N PRO A 680 -1.60 14.47 40.80
CA PRO A 680 -1.72 13.64 42.01
C PRO A 680 -2.72 12.50 41.83
N GLY A 681 -2.26 11.26 41.99
CA GLY A 681 -3.09 10.06 41.82
C GLY A 681 -3.00 9.41 40.44
N GLY A 682 -2.20 9.97 39.51
CA GLY A 682 -1.95 9.40 38.19
C GLY A 682 -2.62 10.21 37.06
N PRO A 683 -2.33 9.85 35.80
CA PRO A 683 -2.66 10.67 34.64
C PRO A 683 -4.15 10.66 34.29
N TYR A 684 -4.91 9.65 34.71
CA TYR A 684 -6.29 9.46 34.27
C TYR A 684 -7.32 10.24 35.09
N LEU A 685 -8.37 10.68 34.41
CA LEU A 685 -9.52 11.33 35.01
C LEU A 685 -10.26 10.39 35.97
N PRO A 686 -10.88 10.90 37.05
CA PRO A 686 -11.72 10.10 37.92
C PRO A 686 -12.84 9.37 37.14
N GLY A 687 -12.93 8.05 37.33
CA GLY A 687 -13.91 7.20 36.63
C GLY A 687 -13.48 6.73 35.23
N TRP A 688 -12.32 7.17 34.74
CA TRP A 688 -11.71 6.76 33.48
C TRP A 688 -10.60 5.71 33.71
N PRO A 689 -10.29 4.86 32.71
CA PRO A 689 -10.93 4.74 31.40
C PRO A 689 -12.38 4.24 31.46
N VAL A 690 -13.12 4.48 30.37
CA VAL A 690 -14.48 3.98 30.17
C VAL A 690 -14.48 2.86 29.14
N ARG A 691 -15.29 1.82 29.40
CA ARG A 691 -15.49 0.71 28.46
C ARG A 691 -16.65 1.05 27.53
N LEU A 692 -16.38 1.04 26.22
CA LEU A 692 -17.36 1.29 25.16
C LEU A 692 -17.69 -0.03 24.46
N ARG A 693 -18.97 -0.25 24.16
CA ARG A 693 -19.37 -1.37 23.32
C ARG A 693 -18.80 -1.15 21.92
N SER A 694 -18.08 -2.13 21.40
CA SER A 694 -17.58 -2.12 20.05
C SER A 694 -18.43 -3.02 19.15
N VAL A 695 -18.60 -2.62 17.89
CA VAL A 695 -19.15 -3.49 16.83
C VAL A 695 -18.04 -4.31 16.16
N GLN A 696 -16.80 -4.04 16.53
CA GLN A 696 -15.56 -4.60 16.02
C GLN A 696 -15.13 -5.83 16.83
N GLU A 697 -14.39 -6.73 16.18
CA GLU A 697 -13.86 -7.95 16.77
C GLU A 697 -12.61 -7.63 17.59
N CYS A 698 -12.38 -8.37 18.68
CA CYS A 698 -11.06 -8.34 19.33
C CYS A 698 -10.15 -9.30 18.56
N TYR A 699 -8.90 -8.91 18.24
CA TYR A 699 -7.78 -9.70 17.69
C TYR A 699 -8.08 -11.13 17.19
N ASP A 700 -7.59 -11.47 15.98
CA ASP A 700 -7.56 -12.81 15.30
C ASP A 700 -8.43 -12.97 14.04
N GLN A 701 -9.35 -12.04 13.76
CA GLN A 701 -10.22 -12.08 12.57
C GLN A 701 -10.05 -10.87 11.64
N SER A 702 -9.30 -9.83 12.03
CA SER A 702 -9.37 -8.55 11.34
C SER A 702 -8.04 -7.84 11.14
N ILE A 703 -8.10 -6.82 10.30
CA ILE A 703 -7.07 -5.84 10.01
C ILE A 703 -7.07 -4.81 11.14
N ASP A 704 -5.93 -4.64 11.82
CA ASP A 704 -5.68 -3.93 13.10
C ASP A 704 -6.49 -2.64 13.30
N PHE A 705 -6.73 -1.89 12.22
CA PHE A 705 -7.33 -0.56 12.26
C PHE A 705 -8.75 -0.47 11.71
N VAL A 706 -9.12 -1.47 10.91
CA VAL A 706 -10.46 -1.56 10.32
C VAL A 706 -11.39 -2.29 11.28
N GLY A 707 -10.85 -3.26 12.01
CA GLY A 707 -11.63 -4.16 12.84
C GLY A 707 -11.34 -4.15 14.32
N GLU A 708 -10.41 -3.34 14.83
CA GLU A 708 -10.14 -3.20 16.27
C GLU A 708 -10.24 -1.74 16.75
N GLY A 709 -10.53 -1.58 18.05
CA GLY A 709 -10.53 -0.28 18.74
C GLY A 709 -11.88 0.44 18.83
N THR A 710 -11.79 1.77 18.95
CA THR A 710 -12.94 2.70 18.99
C THR A 710 -12.68 3.85 18.02
N SER A 711 -13.74 4.47 17.51
CA SER A 711 -13.62 5.69 16.69
C SER A 711 -12.79 6.79 17.39
N PRO A 712 -12.14 7.69 16.64
CA PRO A 712 -11.49 8.86 17.22
C PRO A 712 -12.45 9.66 18.12
N PRO A 713 -12.00 10.13 19.30
CA PRO A 713 -12.88 10.86 20.20
C PRO A 713 -13.24 12.22 19.62
N VAL A 714 -14.48 12.68 19.84
CA VAL A 714 -14.92 14.02 19.43
C VAL A 714 -15.43 14.80 20.64
N ILE A 715 -15.03 16.05 20.76
CA ILE A 715 -15.52 16.95 21.80
C ILE A 715 -16.47 17.97 21.20
N GLY A 716 -17.68 18.06 21.75
CA GLY A 716 -18.70 18.99 21.27
C GLY A 716 -19.76 19.30 22.30
N ASN A 717 -20.56 20.33 22.05
CA ASN A 717 -21.80 20.56 22.77
C ASN A 717 -22.95 19.96 21.98
N PHE A 718 -23.40 18.76 22.38
CA PHE A 718 -24.46 18.02 21.70
C PHE A 718 -25.86 18.32 22.27
N GLY A 719 -26.08 19.57 22.72
CA GLY A 719 -27.38 20.04 23.23
C GLY A 719 -27.57 19.98 24.74
N ALA A 720 -26.53 19.61 25.50
CA ALA A 720 -26.56 19.49 26.96
C ALA A 720 -26.05 20.74 27.72
N GLY A 721 -25.62 21.79 27.01
CA GLY A 721 -25.13 23.03 27.63
C GLY A 721 -23.71 22.93 28.21
N ALA A 722 -23.10 21.75 28.21
CA ALA A 722 -21.70 21.49 28.55
C ALA A 722 -21.00 20.76 27.40
N LEU A 723 -19.68 20.86 27.34
CA LEU A 723 -18.88 20.02 26.43
C LEU A 723 -19.00 18.56 26.86
N GLN A 724 -19.12 17.68 25.88
CA GLN A 724 -19.21 16.23 26.06
C GLN A 724 -18.19 15.56 25.14
N VAL A 725 -17.81 14.34 25.50
CA VAL A 725 -16.95 13.47 24.69
C VAL A 725 -17.85 12.42 24.07
N LEU A 726 -17.79 12.29 22.74
CA LEU A 726 -18.45 11.25 21.95
C LEU A 726 -17.41 10.23 21.49
#